data_AF-A0A520IEB7-F1
#
_entry.id   AF-A0A520IEB7-F1
#
_cell.length_a   1.000
_cell.length_b   1.000
_cell.length_c   1.000
_cell.angle_alpha   90.00
_cell.angle_beta   90.00
_cell.angle_gamma   90.00
#
_symmetry.space_group_name_H-M   'P 1'
#
loop_
_entity.id
_entity.type
_entity.pdbx_description
1 polymer ?
#
loop_
_entity_poly.entity_id
_entity_poly.type
_entity_poly.pdbx_seq_one_letter_code
_entity_poly.pdbx_strand_id
1 'polypeptide(L)'
;TKNNPILIGEPGVGKTAIAEGIAFRIIKGDIPTNLKNKTVYSLDMGALIAGAKYKGEFEERLKAVVKEVTQSDGDIILFIDEIHTLVGAGGGEGAMDAANILKPALARGELRAIGATTLDEYQKYLEKDKALERRFQKVMVDEPDTQDAISILRGLKERYETHHKVRIKDEAIIAAVELSQRYIADRFLPDKAIDLMDEAASKLRLEMDSVPEKVDELNRKIMQLEIEREAIKREGDTKKVASLGEDIANMSAERDEIKAKWQGEKDLVDNINNELEQIENYKLEADQAERAGDYGKVAEIRYGKIKEAQDRTEHLKEELASQQSESRMLKEEVTADDIAGVVGRWTGIPITKLISSEREKLLNLEGELHKRVAGQDEAIEAISDAIRRSRAGLQDKRKPIGSFIFLGTTGVGKTELAKALAEFLFNDENAMTRIDMSEYQERHAVSRLIGAPPGYVGYDEGGQLTEAVRRKPYSVILLDEIEKAHPDVFNILLQVLDDGRLTDNKGRVVNFKNTIIIMTSNIGSHLIQDNFKSLSDENRDEVVAKTKNELFELLKQTIRPEFLNRIDELIMFTPLNRSEIRNIVDLQFRHVEETLAEMGIKIEASPEALDWLAELGYDPQFGARPLKRVIQKRILNELSKDILAGKIDKDSTIKLDMFDKQFVFVNS
;
A
#
# COMPACT_ATOMS: atom_id res chain seq x y z
N THR A 1 35.96 2.62 26.33
CA THR A 1 34.77 3.49 26.26
C THR A 1 34.04 3.21 24.95
N LYS A 2 32.72 3.45 24.87
CA LYS A 2 31.94 3.27 23.62
C LYS A 2 32.01 4.55 22.79
N ASN A 3 32.99 4.63 21.90
CA ASN A 3 33.31 5.87 21.18
C ASN A 3 32.86 5.86 19.71
N ASN A 4 32.26 4.77 19.24
CA ASN A 4 31.79 4.62 17.87
C ASN A 4 30.26 4.49 17.88
N PRO A 5 29.48 5.39 17.27
CA PRO A 5 28.05 5.20 17.17
C PRO A 5 27.70 4.10 16.17
N ILE A 6 26.62 3.38 16.42
CA ILE A 6 25.97 2.51 15.44
C ILE A 6 24.51 2.93 15.31
N LEU A 7 24.15 3.35 14.10
CA LEU A 7 22.80 3.73 13.70
C LEU A 7 21.99 2.46 13.47
N ILE A 8 20.94 2.27 14.26
CA ILE A 8 20.08 1.08 14.22
C ILE A 8 18.67 1.53 13.84
N GLY A 9 18.19 1.08 12.69
CA GLY A 9 16.87 1.42 12.16
C GLY A 9 16.58 0.63 10.90
N GLU A 10 15.32 0.60 10.49
CA GLU A 10 14.87 -0.12 9.30
C GLU A 10 15.46 0.48 8.00
N PRO A 11 15.48 -0.26 6.87
CA PRO A 11 15.90 0.29 5.59
C PRO A 11 15.02 1.49 5.20
N GLY A 12 15.63 2.55 4.66
CA GLY A 12 14.92 3.74 4.20
C GLY A 12 14.67 4.84 5.23
N VAL A 13 14.89 4.64 6.54
CA VAL A 13 14.65 5.68 7.57
C VAL A 13 15.66 6.83 7.58
N GLY A 14 16.67 6.83 6.70
CA GLY A 14 17.66 7.91 6.60
C GLY A 14 18.93 7.73 7.44
N LYS A 15 19.34 6.49 7.75
CA LYS A 15 20.62 6.23 8.46
C LYS A 15 21.83 6.85 7.75
N THR A 16 21.91 6.69 6.43
CA THR A 16 22.99 7.27 5.60
C THR A 16 22.88 8.80 5.54
N ALA A 17 21.66 9.34 5.46
CA ALA A 17 21.42 10.79 5.51
C ALA A 17 21.91 11.44 6.82
N ILE A 18 21.89 10.72 7.95
CA ILE A 18 22.49 11.20 9.21
C ILE A 18 24.02 11.33 9.07
N ALA A 19 24.69 10.37 8.44
CA ALA A 19 26.13 10.43 8.20
C ALA A 19 26.52 11.59 7.26
N GLU A 20 25.74 11.79 6.19
CA GLU A 20 25.87 12.95 5.31
C GLU A 20 25.63 14.27 6.05
N GLY A 21 24.61 14.32 6.91
CA GLY A 21 24.31 15.47 7.75
C GLY A 21 25.46 15.83 8.71
N ILE A 22 26.17 14.83 9.25
CA ILE A 22 27.38 15.06 10.05
C ILE A 22 28.47 15.69 9.19
N ALA A 23 28.73 15.15 7.99
CA ALA A 23 29.72 15.72 7.07
C ALA A 23 29.39 17.18 6.72
N PHE A 24 28.11 17.47 6.46
CA PHE A 24 27.64 18.81 6.16
C PHE A 24 27.81 19.78 7.35
N ARG A 25 27.53 19.34 8.58
CA ARG A 25 27.76 20.15 9.78
C ARG A 25 29.25 20.42 10.04
N ILE A 26 30.13 19.44 9.77
CA ILE A 26 31.58 19.64 9.86
C ILE A 26 32.01 20.75 8.89
N ILE A 27 31.50 20.72 7.65
CA ILE A 27 31.78 21.76 6.64
C ILE A 27 31.27 23.14 7.08
N LYS A 28 30.08 23.20 7.69
CA LYS A 28 29.51 24.46 8.23
C LYS A 28 30.18 24.95 9.51
N GLY A 29 30.98 24.13 10.17
CA GLY A 29 31.56 24.44 11.48
C GLY A 29 30.57 24.40 12.64
N ASP A 30 29.35 23.88 12.42
CA ASP A 30 28.31 23.67 13.45
C ASP A 30 28.56 22.34 14.20
N ILE A 31 29.70 22.28 14.87
CA ILE A 31 30.23 21.07 15.50
C ILE A 31 31.13 21.42 16.69
N PRO A 32 31.27 20.51 17.66
CA PRO A 32 32.26 20.69 18.72
C PRO A 32 33.69 20.66 18.16
N THR A 33 34.61 21.36 18.83
CA THR A 33 36.00 21.55 18.37
C THR A 33 36.76 20.26 18.09
N ASN A 34 36.42 19.18 18.78
CA ASN A 34 37.03 17.85 18.60
C ASN A 34 36.63 17.14 17.31
N LEU A 35 35.63 17.62 16.57
CA LEU A 35 35.23 17.13 15.24
C LEU A 35 35.67 18.08 14.12
N LYS A 36 36.30 19.20 14.47
CA LYS A 36 36.75 20.20 13.50
C LYS A 36 37.84 19.60 12.62
N ASN A 37 37.75 19.89 11.32
CA ASN A 37 38.66 19.39 10.28
C ASN A 37 38.67 17.87 10.06
N LYS A 38 37.70 17.13 10.63
CA LYS A 38 37.60 15.70 10.33
C LYS A 38 36.96 15.46 8.98
N THR A 39 37.37 14.38 8.31
CA THR A 39 36.82 13.96 7.03
C THR A 39 36.01 12.69 7.23
N VAL A 40 34.78 12.67 6.71
CA VAL A 40 33.92 11.48 6.74
C VAL A 40 34.07 10.74 5.41
N TYR A 41 34.43 9.46 5.45
CA TYR A 41 34.47 8.57 4.28
C TYR A 41 33.41 7.49 4.42
N SER A 42 32.68 7.22 3.35
CA SER A 42 31.78 6.06 3.28
C SER A 42 32.52 4.85 2.71
N LEU A 43 32.41 3.70 3.36
CA LEU A 43 33.00 2.45 2.90
C LEU A 43 32.05 1.74 1.94
N ASP A 44 32.42 1.70 0.65
CA ASP A 44 31.68 0.91 -0.35
C ASP A 44 32.15 -0.56 -0.34
N MET A 45 31.29 -1.43 0.19
CA MET A 45 31.53 -2.86 0.23
C MET A 45 31.54 -3.51 -1.15
N GLY A 46 30.69 -3.03 -2.07
CA GLY A 46 30.63 -3.52 -3.45
C GLY A 46 31.94 -3.26 -4.19
N ALA A 47 32.51 -2.07 -4.04
CA ALA A 47 33.81 -1.73 -4.62
C ALA A 47 34.96 -2.60 -4.11
N LEU A 48 34.93 -2.99 -2.83
CA LEU A 48 35.95 -3.89 -2.25
C LEU A 48 35.87 -5.31 -2.81
N ILE A 49 34.65 -5.80 -3.05
CA ILE A 49 34.38 -7.15 -3.58
C ILE A 49 34.59 -7.19 -5.11
N ALA A 50 34.28 -6.11 -5.81
CA ALA A 50 34.39 -6.02 -7.26
C ALA A 50 35.81 -6.34 -7.74
N GLY A 51 35.92 -7.36 -8.60
CA GLY A 51 37.19 -7.81 -9.18
C GLY A 51 38.09 -8.59 -8.21
N ALA A 52 37.64 -8.92 -6.99
CA ALA A 52 38.33 -9.87 -6.13
C ALA A 52 38.03 -11.29 -6.59
N LYS A 53 39.05 -12.06 -7.01
CA LYS A 53 38.89 -13.46 -7.43
C LYS A 53 38.94 -14.43 -6.25
N TYR A 54 39.58 -14.01 -5.16
CA TYR A 54 39.79 -14.82 -3.97
C TYR A 54 39.47 -14.02 -2.71
N LYS A 55 39.01 -14.71 -1.66
CA LYS A 55 38.67 -14.12 -0.35
C LYS A 55 39.81 -13.28 0.26
N GLY A 56 41.06 -13.69 0.04
CA GLY A 56 42.24 -12.98 0.55
C GLY A 56 42.44 -11.59 -0.04
N GLU A 57 42.06 -11.35 -1.30
CA GLU A 57 42.23 -10.05 -1.96
C GLU A 57 41.31 -8.99 -1.35
N PHE A 58 40.07 -9.37 -1.02
CA PHE A 58 39.14 -8.52 -0.29
C PHE A 58 39.70 -8.16 1.10
N GLU A 59 40.18 -9.14 1.85
CA GLU A 59 40.75 -8.91 3.19
C GLU A 59 41.99 -7.99 3.14
N GLU A 60 42.82 -8.12 2.10
CA GLU A 60 43.98 -7.25 1.89
C GLU A 60 43.58 -5.81 1.59
N ARG A 61 42.58 -5.60 0.73
CA ARG A 61 42.01 -4.27 0.45
C ARG A 61 41.42 -3.64 1.71
N LEU A 62 40.64 -4.40 2.48
CA LEU A 62 40.06 -3.90 3.73
C LEU A 62 41.16 -3.56 4.76
N LYS A 63 42.21 -4.38 4.86
CA LYS A 63 43.38 -4.06 5.70
C LYS A 63 44.07 -2.77 5.26
N ALA A 64 44.18 -2.53 3.96
CA ALA A 64 44.76 -1.30 3.43
C ALA A 64 43.93 -0.07 3.82
N VAL A 65 42.59 -0.14 3.66
CA VAL A 65 41.68 0.93 4.08
C VAL A 65 41.78 1.18 5.58
N VAL A 66 41.71 0.13 6.40
CA VAL A 66 41.84 0.28 7.86
C VAL A 66 43.18 0.89 8.24
N LYS A 67 44.27 0.47 7.59
CA LYS A 67 45.61 1.02 7.82
C LYS A 67 45.66 2.52 7.51
N GLU A 68 45.13 2.94 6.36
CA GLU A 68 45.07 4.35 5.97
C GLU A 68 44.27 5.19 6.98
N VAL A 69 43.10 4.70 7.41
CA VAL A 69 42.29 5.37 8.44
C VAL A 69 43.04 5.45 9.77
N THR A 70 43.71 4.38 10.22
CA THR A 70 44.49 4.43 11.46
C THR A 70 45.71 5.34 11.39
N GLN A 71 46.34 5.48 10.21
CA GLN A 71 47.47 6.38 10.00
C GLN A 71 47.08 7.86 9.94
N SER A 72 45.78 8.16 9.81
CA SER A 72 45.27 9.53 9.86
C SER A 72 45.20 10.13 11.28
N ASP A 73 45.66 9.40 12.30
CA ASP A 73 45.63 9.81 13.72
C ASP A 73 44.27 10.37 14.19
N GLY A 74 43.20 9.81 13.62
CA GLY A 74 41.81 10.10 13.96
C GLY A 74 41.18 11.25 13.17
N ASP A 75 41.85 11.82 12.17
CA ASP A 75 41.27 12.83 11.26
C ASP A 75 40.17 12.25 10.37
N ILE A 76 40.23 10.95 10.07
CA ILE A 76 39.21 10.25 9.30
C ILE A 76 38.16 9.60 10.22
N ILE A 77 36.88 9.79 9.88
CA ILE A 77 35.73 9.04 10.40
C ILE A 77 35.23 8.12 9.29
N LEU A 78 35.19 6.82 9.55
CA LEU A 78 34.72 5.84 8.58
C LEU A 78 33.24 5.51 8.81
N PHE A 79 32.37 5.86 7.87
CA PHE A 79 31.00 5.38 7.81
C PHE A 79 30.96 4.01 7.12
N ILE A 80 30.31 3.05 7.76
CA ILE A 80 30.15 1.69 7.27
C ILE A 80 28.66 1.37 7.26
N ASP A 81 28.06 1.42 6.08
CA ASP A 81 26.69 0.94 5.89
C ASP A 81 26.67 -0.59 5.92
N GLU A 82 25.54 -1.15 6.34
CA GLU A 82 25.34 -2.60 6.49
C GLU A 82 26.49 -3.29 7.26
N ILE A 83 26.94 -2.70 8.37
CA ILE A 83 28.14 -3.16 9.11
C ILE A 83 28.06 -4.64 9.55
N HIS A 84 26.86 -5.21 9.67
CA HIS A 84 26.65 -6.62 9.99
C HIS A 84 27.25 -7.56 8.92
N THR A 85 27.36 -7.13 7.66
CA THR A 85 27.97 -7.90 6.57
C THR A 85 29.44 -8.26 6.86
N LEU A 86 30.11 -7.43 7.65
CA LEU A 86 31.50 -7.63 8.08
C LEU A 86 31.64 -8.57 9.28
N VAL A 87 30.55 -8.84 10.02
CA VAL A 87 30.56 -9.57 11.31
C VAL A 87 30.08 -11.03 11.17
N GLY A 88 29.88 -11.49 9.93
CA GLY A 88 29.77 -12.90 9.60
C GLY A 88 28.34 -13.43 9.52
N ALA A 89 27.90 -13.74 8.29
CA ALA A 89 26.82 -14.69 8.01
C ALA A 89 27.29 -16.15 8.25
N GLY A 90 27.70 -16.50 9.46
CA GLY A 90 28.33 -17.78 9.82
C GLY A 90 27.49 -19.07 9.73
N GLY A 91 26.66 -19.23 8.70
CA GLY A 91 25.85 -20.45 8.46
C GLY A 91 26.05 -21.13 7.10
N GLY A 92 26.69 -20.48 6.13
CA GLY A 92 26.96 -21.05 4.80
C GLY A 92 28.44 -20.92 4.42
N GLU A 93 28.93 -21.82 3.57
CA GLU A 93 30.34 -21.96 3.12
C GLU A 93 30.99 -20.70 2.47
N GLY A 94 30.34 -19.52 2.48
CA GLY A 94 30.80 -18.30 1.82
C GLY A 94 30.96 -17.05 2.68
N ALA A 95 30.62 -17.04 3.97
CA ALA A 95 30.66 -15.80 4.75
C ALA A 95 32.09 -15.36 5.15
N MET A 96 32.39 -14.08 4.91
CA MET A 96 33.66 -13.44 5.27
C MET A 96 33.59 -12.91 6.71
N ASP A 97 34.47 -13.37 7.60
CA ASP A 97 34.61 -12.83 8.96
C ASP A 97 35.66 -11.72 8.97
N ALA A 98 35.29 -10.60 8.36
CA ALA A 98 36.13 -9.41 8.24
C ALA A 98 36.22 -8.62 9.56
N ALA A 99 35.38 -8.93 10.54
CA ALA A 99 35.36 -8.30 11.86
C ALA A 99 36.70 -8.43 12.59
N ASN A 100 37.43 -9.53 12.36
CA ASN A 100 38.75 -9.73 12.97
C ASN A 100 39.80 -8.71 12.51
N ILE A 101 39.60 -8.07 11.35
CA ILE A 101 40.47 -6.99 10.85
C ILE A 101 40.18 -5.68 11.59
N LEU A 102 38.90 -5.41 11.90
CA LEU A 102 38.46 -4.16 12.53
C LEU A 102 38.64 -4.16 14.06
N LYS A 103 38.43 -5.30 14.71
CA LYS A 103 38.46 -5.45 16.18
C LYS A 103 39.72 -4.86 16.83
N PRO A 104 40.95 -5.11 16.34
CA PRO A 104 42.15 -4.56 16.97
C PRO A 104 42.20 -3.02 16.93
N ALA A 105 41.88 -2.43 15.78
CA ALA A 105 41.91 -0.97 15.59
C ALA A 105 40.81 -0.27 16.40
N LEU A 106 39.60 -0.85 16.45
CA LEU A 106 38.51 -0.38 17.31
C LEU A 106 38.84 -0.52 18.80
N ALA A 107 39.57 -1.57 19.18
CA ALA A 107 39.95 -1.80 20.57
C ALA A 107 41.03 -0.86 21.09
N ARG A 108 41.97 -0.47 20.23
CA ARG A 108 42.99 0.54 20.55
C ARG A 108 42.45 1.97 20.44
N GLY A 109 41.29 2.17 19.81
CA GLY A 109 40.69 3.49 19.60
C GLY A 109 41.32 4.27 18.45
N GLU A 110 42.12 3.59 17.63
CA GLU A 110 42.78 4.14 16.43
C GLU A 110 41.80 4.32 15.28
N LEU A 111 40.76 3.48 15.22
CA LEU A 111 39.68 3.58 14.22
C LEU A 111 38.45 4.27 14.83
N ARG A 112 38.05 5.39 14.24
CA ARG A 112 36.75 6.04 14.48
C ARG A 112 35.78 5.65 13.38
N ALA A 113 34.67 5.02 13.75
CA ALA A 113 33.68 4.56 12.79
C ALA A 113 32.25 4.89 13.22
N ILE A 114 31.39 5.09 12.23
CA ILE A 114 29.94 5.15 12.36
C ILE A 114 29.40 3.92 11.61
N GLY A 115 28.81 2.97 12.33
CA GLY A 115 28.14 1.83 11.69
C GLY A 115 26.67 2.13 11.40
N ALA A 116 26.09 1.49 10.40
CA ALA A 116 24.64 1.45 10.19
C ALA A 116 24.17 0.00 9.94
N THR A 117 23.02 -0.38 10.50
CA THR A 117 22.43 -1.73 10.33
C THR A 117 20.95 -1.73 10.76
N THR A 118 20.21 -2.80 10.46
CA THR A 118 18.87 -3.02 11.03
C THR A 118 18.92 -3.57 12.46
N LEU A 119 17.81 -3.49 13.18
CA LEU A 119 17.71 -4.02 14.54
C LEU A 119 17.90 -5.55 14.58
N ASP A 120 17.25 -6.26 13.65
CA ASP A 120 17.33 -7.72 13.55
C ASP A 120 18.77 -8.20 13.30
N GLU A 121 19.49 -7.54 12.39
CA GLU A 121 20.89 -7.84 12.11
C GLU A 121 21.82 -7.48 13.28
N TYR A 122 21.55 -6.35 13.95
CA TYR A 122 22.30 -5.97 15.13
C TYR A 122 22.23 -7.05 16.21
N GLN A 123 21.02 -7.51 16.53
CA GLN A 123 20.78 -8.57 17.54
C GLN A 123 21.42 -9.90 17.10
N LYS A 124 21.33 -10.23 15.82
CA LYS A 124 21.82 -11.50 15.29
C LYS A 124 23.35 -11.58 15.24
N TYR A 125 24.02 -10.51 14.82
CA TYR A 125 25.45 -10.52 14.48
C TYR A 125 26.32 -9.72 15.46
N LEU A 126 25.92 -8.49 15.81
CA LEU A 126 26.77 -7.61 16.62
C LEU A 126 26.58 -7.80 18.13
N GLU A 127 25.36 -8.04 18.61
CA GLU A 127 25.07 -8.19 20.05
C GLU A 127 25.65 -9.48 20.63
N LYS A 128 25.81 -10.51 19.79
CA LYS A 128 26.47 -11.77 20.15
C LYS A 128 27.98 -11.61 20.27
N ASP A 129 28.59 -10.68 19.54
CA ASP A 129 30.03 -10.41 19.60
C ASP A 129 30.35 -9.38 20.71
N LYS A 130 30.76 -9.90 21.87
CA LYS A 130 31.11 -9.07 23.04
C LYS A 130 32.28 -8.12 22.80
N ALA A 131 33.15 -8.35 21.81
CA ALA A 131 34.23 -7.43 21.50
C ALA A 131 33.69 -6.19 20.78
N LEU A 132 32.83 -6.38 19.76
CA LEU A 132 32.24 -5.29 18.99
C LEU A 132 31.16 -4.54 19.79
N GLU A 133 30.30 -5.24 20.52
CA GLU A 133 29.24 -4.65 21.35
C GLU A 133 29.80 -3.62 22.37
N ARG A 134 31.01 -3.87 22.88
CA ARG A 134 31.70 -2.98 23.83
C ARG A 134 32.38 -1.77 23.19
N ARG A 135 32.44 -1.70 21.86
CA ARG A 135 33.05 -0.60 21.10
C ARG A 135 32.02 0.32 20.46
N PHE A 136 30.84 -0.21 20.16
CA PHE A 136 29.74 0.55 19.57
C PHE A 136 28.71 1.02 20.61
N GLN A 137 28.26 2.27 20.46
CA GLN A 137 27.15 2.87 21.16
C GLN A 137 25.89 2.80 20.28
N LYS A 138 24.85 2.12 20.77
CA LYS A 138 23.56 2.02 20.06
C LYS A 138 22.93 3.42 19.95
N VAL A 139 22.51 3.79 18.74
CA VAL A 139 21.74 4.99 18.42
C VAL A 139 20.54 4.55 17.58
N MET A 140 19.34 4.63 18.15
CA MET A 140 18.12 4.26 17.42
C MET A 140 17.77 5.36 16.42
N VAL A 141 17.40 4.96 15.21
CA VAL A 141 16.90 5.82 14.15
C VAL A 141 15.52 5.30 13.79
N ASP A 142 14.51 5.99 14.30
CA ASP A 142 13.11 5.62 14.07
C ASP A 142 12.60 6.21 12.76
N GLU A 143 11.55 5.61 12.21
CA GLU A 143 10.82 6.19 11.07
C GLU A 143 10.25 7.57 11.45
N PRO A 144 10.42 8.62 10.62
CA PRO A 144 9.87 9.93 10.90
C PRO A 144 8.34 9.88 10.91
N ASP A 145 7.73 10.76 11.69
CA ASP A 145 6.28 10.91 11.63
C ASP A 145 5.83 11.59 10.32
N THR A 146 4.51 11.64 10.10
CA THR A 146 3.94 12.22 8.88
C THR A 146 4.37 13.68 8.66
N GLN A 147 4.45 14.50 9.71
CA GLN A 147 4.81 15.93 9.59
C GLN A 147 6.31 16.11 9.34
N ASP A 148 7.14 15.31 10.00
CA ASP A 148 8.58 15.27 9.77
C ASP A 148 8.89 14.80 8.35
N ALA A 149 8.23 13.75 7.85
CA ALA A 149 8.39 13.27 6.48
C ALA A 149 7.97 14.34 5.44
N ILE A 150 6.85 15.03 5.64
CA ILE A 150 6.45 16.15 4.78
C ILE A 150 7.53 17.24 4.77
N SER A 151 8.09 17.56 5.95
CA SER A 151 9.15 18.58 6.08
C SER A 151 10.43 18.15 5.37
N ILE A 152 10.80 16.86 5.45
CA ILE A 152 11.93 16.28 4.70
C ILE A 152 11.69 16.41 3.19
N LEU A 153 10.53 15.99 2.68
CA LEU A 153 10.23 16.09 1.25
C LEU A 153 10.19 17.54 0.76
N ARG A 154 9.67 18.48 1.56
CA ARG A 154 9.73 19.93 1.26
C ARG A 154 11.17 20.43 1.16
N GLY A 155 12.07 19.95 2.01
CA GLY A 155 13.49 20.27 1.95
C GLY A 155 14.20 19.66 0.73
N LEU A 156 13.70 18.53 0.22
CA LEU A 156 14.23 17.86 -0.98
C LEU A 156 13.61 18.40 -2.28
N LYS A 157 12.46 19.05 -2.21
CA LYS A 157 11.65 19.51 -3.33
C LYS A 157 12.48 20.20 -4.42
N GLU A 158 13.22 21.27 -4.08
CA GLU A 158 13.98 22.07 -5.05
C GLU A 158 15.00 21.23 -5.83
N ARG A 159 15.63 20.26 -5.16
CA ARG A 159 16.61 19.35 -5.77
C ARG A 159 15.96 18.41 -6.79
N TYR A 160 14.80 17.86 -6.48
CA TYR A 160 14.05 16.98 -7.40
C TYR A 160 13.41 17.77 -8.55
N GLU A 161 12.90 18.97 -8.29
CA GLU A 161 12.40 19.88 -9.34
C GLU A 161 13.51 20.19 -10.35
N THR A 162 14.71 20.54 -9.87
CA THR A 162 15.87 20.84 -10.72
C THR A 162 16.35 19.59 -11.49
N HIS A 163 16.44 18.44 -10.83
CA HIS A 163 16.90 17.19 -11.44
C HIS A 163 15.97 16.73 -12.58
N HIS A 164 14.66 16.76 -12.34
CA HIS A 164 13.66 16.29 -13.31
C HIS A 164 13.15 17.38 -14.25
N LYS A 165 13.52 18.64 -14.02
CA LYS A 165 13.07 19.78 -14.82
C LYS A 165 11.54 19.92 -14.84
N VAL A 166 10.92 19.67 -13.67
CA VAL A 166 9.47 19.77 -13.42
C VAL A 166 9.22 20.53 -12.13
N ARG A 167 7.98 20.98 -11.92
CA ARG A 167 7.55 21.57 -10.66
C ARG A 167 6.77 20.55 -9.83
N ILE A 168 6.90 20.57 -8.52
CA ILE A 168 6.21 19.67 -7.60
C ILE A 168 5.30 20.51 -6.70
N LYS A 169 3.98 20.28 -6.75
CA LYS A 169 3.05 20.99 -5.88
C LYS A 169 3.15 20.50 -4.43
N ASP A 170 2.83 21.39 -3.48
CA ASP A 170 2.84 21.01 -2.06
C ASP A 170 1.81 19.90 -1.76
N GLU A 171 0.65 19.93 -2.43
CA GLU A 171 -0.35 18.86 -2.34
C GLU A 171 0.18 17.50 -2.80
N ALA A 172 1.11 17.47 -3.77
CA ALA A 172 1.74 16.23 -4.22
C ALA A 172 2.69 15.67 -3.16
N ILE A 173 3.42 16.53 -2.45
CA ILE A 173 4.28 16.13 -1.32
C ILE A 173 3.43 15.51 -0.20
N ILE A 174 2.34 16.17 0.16
CA ILE A 174 1.41 15.66 1.19
C ILE A 174 0.85 14.31 0.75
N ALA A 175 0.37 14.21 -0.50
CA ALA A 175 -0.15 12.97 -1.05
C ALA A 175 0.90 11.84 -1.07
N ALA A 176 2.17 12.14 -1.39
CA ALA A 176 3.25 11.16 -1.41
C ALA A 176 3.47 10.53 -0.03
N VAL A 177 3.44 11.34 1.04
CA VAL A 177 3.57 10.85 2.41
C VAL A 177 2.32 10.08 2.84
N GLU A 178 1.14 10.67 2.69
CA GLU A 178 -0.11 10.07 3.18
C GLU A 178 -0.47 8.76 2.45
N LEU A 179 -0.35 8.75 1.12
CA LEU A 179 -0.66 7.55 0.33
C LEU A 179 0.40 6.46 0.52
N SER A 180 1.68 6.80 0.62
CA SER A 180 2.72 5.79 0.89
C SER A 180 2.58 5.18 2.28
N GLN A 181 2.25 5.98 3.30
CA GLN A 181 2.00 5.47 4.65
C GLN A 181 0.78 4.55 4.71
N ARG A 182 -0.26 4.86 3.93
CA ARG A 182 -1.51 4.10 3.90
C ARG A 182 -1.40 2.80 3.10
N TYR A 183 -0.81 2.84 1.91
CA TYR A 183 -0.90 1.74 0.95
C TYR A 183 0.40 0.96 0.75
N ILE A 184 1.55 1.48 1.22
CA ILE A 184 2.87 0.83 1.10
C ILE A 184 3.36 0.49 2.51
N ALA A 185 3.03 -0.71 2.98
CA ALA A 185 3.24 -1.13 4.37
C ALA A 185 4.58 -1.82 4.63
N ASP A 186 5.24 -2.32 3.60
CA ASP A 186 6.51 -3.07 3.64
C ASP A 186 7.75 -2.17 3.51
N ARG A 187 7.54 -0.86 3.33
CA ARG A 187 8.59 0.17 3.24
C ARG A 187 8.37 1.26 4.27
N PHE A 188 9.43 1.99 4.57
CA PHE A 188 9.45 3.02 5.63
C PHE A 188 9.61 4.42 5.05
N LEU A 189 9.04 5.41 5.73
CA LEU A 189 9.31 6.82 5.49
C LEU A 189 10.76 7.17 5.91
N PRO A 190 11.37 8.21 5.30
CA PRO A 190 10.83 9.02 4.21
C PRO A 190 11.02 8.38 2.82
N ASP A 191 11.82 7.32 2.70
CA ASP A 191 12.25 6.69 1.45
C ASP A 191 11.10 6.37 0.48
N LYS A 192 10.06 5.67 0.95
CA LYS A 192 8.91 5.33 0.08
C LYS A 192 8.16 6.55 -0.48
N ALA A 193 8.13 7.67 0.25
CA ALA A 193 7.47 8.89 -0.22
C ALA A 193 8.36 9.67 -1.19
N ILE A 194 9.68 9.64 -0.96
CA ILE A 194 10.68 10.20 -1.89
C ILE A 194 10.59 9.47 -3.23
N ASP A 195 10.54 8.14 -3.24
CA ASP A 195 10.43 7.37 -4.49
C ASP A 195 9.14 7.67 -5.26
N LEU A 196 8.00 7.81 -4.58
CA LEU A 196 6.75 8.18 -5.25
C LEU A 196 6.85 9.55 -5.92
N MET A 197 7.45 10.52 -5.23
CA MET A 197 7.70 11.86 -5.75
C MET A 197 8.66 11.82 -6.94
N ASP A 198 9.74 11.03 -6.85
CA ASP A 198 10.76 10.83 -7.88
C ASP A 198 10.19 10.19 -9.14
N GLU A 199 9.41 9.11 -8.99
CA GLU A 199 8.79 8.42 -10.12
C GLU A 199 7.71 9.29 -10.79
N ALA A 200 6.91 10.03 -10.01
CA ALA A 200 5.92 10.94 -10.58
C ALA A 200 6.59 12.08 -11.35
N ALA A 201 7.68 12.64 -10.84
CA ALA A 201 8.48 13.66 -11.52
C ALA A 201 9.13 13.12 -12.81
N SER A 202 9.74 11.93 -12.74
CA SER A 202 10.34 11.26 -13.90
C SER A 202 9.31 10.97 -15.00
N LYS A 203 8.13 10.48 -14.60
CA LYS A 203 7.02 10.21 -15.51
C LYS A 203 6.57 11.48 -16.21
N LEU A 204 6.36 12.55 -15.46
CA LEU A 204 5.93 13.83 -16.02
C LEU A 204 6.96 14.37 -17.01
N ARG A 205 8.27 14.27 -16.70
CA ARG A 205 9.33 14.68 -17.62
C ARG A 205 9.29 13.91 -18.94
N LEU A 206 9.06 12.59 -18.90
CA LEU A 206 8.91 11.77 -20.10
C LEU A 206 7.68 12.18 -20.93
N GLU A 207 6.57 12.53 -20.28
CA GLU A 207 5.37 13.03 -20.96
C GLU A 207 5.62 14.39 -21.62
N MET A 208 6.36 15.29 -20.97
CA MET A 208 6.76 16.58 -21.52
C MET A 208 7.69 16.46 -22.73
N ASP A 209 8.59 15.47 -22.72
CA ASP A 209 9.51 15.21 -23.83
C ASP A 209 8.84 14.49 -25.01
N SER A 210 7.65 13.93 -24.78
CA SER A 210 6.86 13.23 -25.79
C SER A 210 6.00 14.20 -26.61
N VAL A 211 5.84 13.87 -27.89
CA VAL A 211 4.98 14.65 -28.79
C VAL A 211 3.52 14.48 -28.34
N PRO A 212 2.68 15.54 -28.35
CA PRO A 212 1.28 15.44 -27.94
C PRO A 212 0.52 14.35 -28.70
N GLU A 213 -0.37 13.63 -28.02
CA GLU A 213 -1.13 12.52 -28.60
C GLU A 213 -1.88 12.94 -29.87
N LYS A 214 -2.49 14.14 -29.87
CA LYS A 214 -3.17 14.71 -31.03
C LYS A 214 -2.26 14.87 -32.25
N VAL A 215 -0.99 15.23 -32.04
CA VAL A 215 0.01 15.34 -33.12
C VAL A 215 0.40 13.95 -33.63
N ASP A 216 0.55 12.96 -32.75
CA ASP A 216 0.81 11.57 -33.16
C ASP A 216 -0.36 10.98 -33.95
N GLU A 217 -1.60 11.21 -33.53
CA GLU A 217 -2.80 10.81 -34.29
C GLU A 217 -2.85 11.44 -35.68
N LEU A 218 -2.58 12.74 -35.79
CA LEU A 218 -2.52 13.45 -37.07
C LEU A 218 -1.41 12.87 -37.96
N ASN A 219 -0.23 12.58 -37.40
CA ASN A 219 0.86 11.94 -38.16
C ASN A 219 0.43 10.58 -38.73
N ARG A 220 -0.22 9.74 -37.93
CA ARG A 220 -0.71 8.42 -38.38
C ARG A 220 -1.74 8.56 -39.50
N LYS A 221 -2.72 9.47 -39.35
CA LYS A 221 -3.75 9.73 -40.37
C LYS A 221 -3.15 10.28 -41.67
N ILE A 222 -2.25 11.25 -41.58
CA ILE A 222 -1.54 11.81 -42.73
C ILE A 222 -0.78 10.71 -43.47
N MET A 223 -0.01 9.89 -42.76
CA MET A 223 0.73 8.78 -43.36
C MET A 223 -0.20 7.79 -44.07
N GLN A 224 -1.35 7.48 -43.49
CA GLN A 224 -2.35 6.59 -44.09
C GLN A 224 -2.92 7.16 -45.40
N LEU A 225 -3.29 8.45 -45.38
CA LEU A 225 -3.79 9.18 -46.56
C LEU A 225 -2.71 9.34 -47.64
N GLU A 226 -1.44 9.52 -47.27
CA GLU A 226 -0.33 9.59 -48.21
C GLU A 226 -0.13 8.27 -48.96
N ILE A 227 -0.21 7.14 -48.24
CA ILE A 227 -0.16 5.80 -48.84
C ILE A 227 -1.35 5.59 -49.79
N GLU A 228 -2.57 5.96 -49.37
CA GLU A 228 -3.77 5.89 -50.21
C GLU A 228 -3.59 6.76 -51.47
N ARG A 229 -3.11 7.99 -51.31
CA ARG A 229 -2.87 8.92 -52.43
C ARG A 229 -1.90 8.35 -53.45
N GLU A 230 -0.80 7.73 -53.02
CA GLU A 230 0.17 7.10 -53.93
C GLU A 230 -0.38 5.84 -54.62
N ALA A 231 -1.27 5.09 -53.98
CA ALA A 231 -1.97 3.98 -54.61
C ALA A 231 -2.93 4.46 -55.71
N ILE A 232 -3.82 5.41 -55.38
CA ILE A 232 -4.81 5.97 -56.32
C ILE A 232 -4.14 6.69 -57.50
N LYS A 233 -2.98 7.33 -57.26
CA LYS A 233 -2.19 7.97 -58.31
C LYS A 233 -1.70 6.98 -59.38
N ARG A 234 -1.47 5.71 -59.03
CA ARG A 234 -1.13 4.65 -59.99
C ARG A 234 -2.34 4.18 -60.81
N GLU A 235 -3.55 4.34 -60.27
CA GLU A 235 -4.81 4.00 -60.93
C GLU A 235 -5.33 5.10 -61.87
N GLY A 236 -4.78 6.32 -61.77
CA GLY A 236 -5.07 7.43 -62.68
C GLY A 236 -6.29 8.29 -62.31
N ASP A 237 -6.87 8.11 -61.11
CA ASP A 237 -7.98 8.95 -60.63
C ASP A 237 -7.47 10.30 -60.09
N THR A 238 -7.41 11.27 -60.99
CA THR A 238 -6.95 12.64 -60.67
C THR A 238 -7.83 13.40 -59.70
N LYS A 239 -9.14 13.10 -59.63
CA LYS A 239 -10.07 13.81 -58.72
C LYS A 239 -9.87 13.35 -57.28
N LYS A 240 -9.76 12.04 -57.07
CA LYS A 240 -9.54 11.47 -55.73
C LYS A 240 -8.15 11.82 -55.18
N VAL A 241 -7.12 11.87 -56.04
CA VAL A 241 -5.78 12.36 -55.65
C VAL A 241 -5.81 13.81 -55.19
N ALA A 242 -6.55 14.69 -55.88
CA ALA A 242 -6.67 16.09 -55.50
C ALA A 242 -7.37 16.27 -54.14
N SER A 243 -8.47 15.55 -53.92
CA SER A 243 -9.19 15.53 -52.63
C SER A 243 -8.32 15.03 -51.48
N LEU A 244 -7.61 13.90 -51.65
CA LEU A 244 -6.68 13.39 -50.62
C LEU A 244 -5.53 14.37 -50.37
N GLY A 245 -5.06 15.07 -51.40
CA GLY A 245 -4.06 16.13 -51.27
C GLY A 245 -4.52 17.31 -50.42
N GLU A 246 -5.77 17.73 -50.58
CA GLU A 246 -6.40 18.77 -49.76
C GLU A 246 -6.55 18.34 -48.30
N ASP A 247 -7.04 17.11 -48.06
CA ASP A 247 -7.18 16.56 -46.71
C ASP A 247 -5.82 16.45 -45.98
N ILE A 248 -4.79 15.96 -46.68
CA ILE A 248 -3.42 15.89 -46.15
C ILE A 248 -2.88 17.29 -45.83
N ALA A 249 -3.11 18.28 -46.70
CA ALA A 249 -2.65 19.64 -46.48
C ALA A 249 -3.32 20.28 -45.25
N ASN A 250 -4.63 20.10 -45.11
CA ASN A 250 -5.39 20.60 -43.95
C ASN A 250 -4.91 19.95 -42.65
N MET A 251 -4.77 18.62 -42.62
CA MET A 251 -4.27 17.90 -41.42
C MET A 251 -2.81 18.25 -41.11
N SER A 252 -1.97 18.47 -42.12
CA SER A 252 -0.58 18.88 -41.93
C SER A 252 -0.49 20.28 -41.32
N ALA A 253 -1.32 21.21 -41.78
CA ALA A 253 -1.38 22.55 -41.22
C ALA A 253 -1.83 22.53 -39.74
N GLU A 254 -2.87 21.76 -39.40
CA GLU A 254 -3.31 21.58 -38.01
C GLU A 254 -2.21 20.96 -37.14
N ARG A 255 -1.55 19.91 -37.63
CA ARG A 255 -0.43 19.25 -36.94
C ARG A 255 0.70 20.24 -36.67
N ASP A 256 1.11 21.01 -37.67
CA ASP A 256 2.24 21.92 -37.57
C ASP A 256 1.94 23.09 -36.62
N GLU A 257 0.69 23.57 -36.58
CA GLU A 257 0.24 24.56 -35.60
C GLU A 257 0.37 24.04 -34.16
N ILE A 258 -0.17 22.84 -33.88
CA ILE A 258 -0.13 22.24 -32.53
C ILE A 258 1.32 21.96 -32.14
N LYS A 259 2.12 21.42 -33.06
CA LYS A 259 3.52 21.11 -32.83
C LYS A 259 4.35 22.36 -32.55
N ALA A 260 4.11 23.46 -33.27
CA ALA A 260 4.80 24.73 -33.04
C ALA A 260 4.46 25.32 -31.66
N LYS A 261 3.18 25.27 -31.26
CA LYS A 261 2.74 25.70 -29.92
C LYS A 261 3.43 24.87 -28.81
N TRP A 262 3.38 23.55 -28.93
CA TRP A 262 4.05 22.65 -27.97
C TRP A 262 5.56 22.88 -27.90
N GLN A 263 6.23 23.04 -29.05
CA GLN A 263 7.68 23.30 -29.08
C GLN A 263 8.02 24.63 -28.41
N GLY A 264 7.23 25.68 -28.65
CA GLY A 264 7.41 26.98 -28.00
C GLY A 264 7.27 26.90 -26.47
N GLU A 265 6.22 26.24 -25.98
CA GLU A 265 6.02 26.00 -24.54
C GLU A 265 7.20 25.20 -23.95
N LYS A 266 7.62 24.13 -24.64
CA LYS A 266 8.73 23.27 -24.22
C LYS A 266 10.05 24.05 -24.12
N ASP A 267 10.38 24.85 -25.13
CA ASP A 267 11.62 25.62 -25.17
C ASP A 267 11.66 26.64 -24.02
N LEU A 268 10.53 27.29 -23.71
CA LEU A 268 10.42 28.18 -22.54
C LEU A 268 10.66 27.45 -21.23
N VAL A 269 10.03 26.28 -21.04
CA VAL A 269 10.21 25.46 -19.84
C VAL A 269 11.66 25.00 -19.70
N ASP A 270 12.30 24.53 -20.77
CA ASP A 270 13.71 24.14 -20.72
C ASP A 270 14.63 25.33 -20.40
N ASN A 271 14.33 26.54 -20.91
CA ASN A 271 15.07 27.76 -20.56
C ASN A 271 14.91 28.15 -19.08
N ILE A 272 13.69 28.10 -18.54
CA ILE A 272 13.42 28.32 -17.11
C ILE A 272 14.25 27.36 -16.26
N ASN A 273 14.25 26.07 -16.63
CA ASN A 273 14.99 25.06 -15.88
C ASN A 273 16.52 25.27 -15.94
N ASN A 274 17.05 25.71 -17.08
CA ASN A 274 18.48 26.03 -17.20
C ASN A 274 18.88 27.23 -16.31
N GLU A 275 18.03 28.26 -16.21
CA GLU A 275 18.27 29.40 -15.31
C GLU A 275 18.18 28.98 -13.83
N LEU A 276 17.24 28.10 -13.46
CA LEU A 276 17.16 27.50 -12.11
C LEU A 276 18.42 26.69 -11.76
N GLU A 277 18.91 25.88 -12.69
CA GLU A 277 20.17 25.12 -12.51
C GLU A 277 21.37 26.07 -12.31
N GLN A 278 21.43 27.19 -13.05
CA GLN A 278 22.46 28.20 -12.84
C GLN A 278 22.37 28.85 -11.46
N ILE A 279 21.17 29.15 -10.97
CA ILE A 279 20.96 29.70 -9.61
C ILE A 279 21.53 28.75 -8.56
N GLU A 280 21.27 27.44 -8.65
CA GLU A 280 21.81 26.46 -7.71
C GLU A 280 23.34 26.36 -7.79
N ASN A 281 23.90 26.34 -8.99
CA ASN A 281 25.35 26.37 -9.19
C ASN A 281 25.99 27.63 -8.60
N TYR A 282 25.36 28.79 -8.76
CA TYR A 282 25.81 30.05 -8.17
C TYR A 282 25.69 30.06 -6.65
N LYS A 283 24.63 29.49 -6.06
CA LYS A 283 24.52 29.32 -4.60
C LYS A 283 25.68 28.49 -4.07
N LEU A 284 26.00 27.37 -4.72
CA LEU A 284 27.10 26.49 -4.35
C LEU A 284 28.46 27.21 -4.47
N GLU A 285 28.67 27.98 -5.54
CA GLU A 285 29.89 28.79 -5.73
C GLU A 285 30.02 29.89 -4.67
N ALA A 286 28.91 30.56 -4.32
CA ALA A 286 28.89 31.57 -3.26
C ALA A 286 29.25 30.96 -1.90
N ASP A 287 28.71 29.79 -1.56
CA ASP A 287 29.00 29.10 -0.31
C ASP A 287 30.45 28.59 -0.25
N GLN A 288 31.06 28.27 -1.40
CA GLN A 288 32.49 27.96 -1.47
C GLN A 288 33.36 29.22 -1.27
N ALA A 289 32.99 30.34 -1.90
CA ALA A 289 33.70 31.62 -1.77
C ALA A 289 33.62 32.19 -0.34
N GLU A 290 32.45 32.08 0.30
CA GLU A 290 32.24 32.51 1.69
C GLU A 290 33.14 31.74 2.65
N ARG A 291 33.26 30.41 2.44
CA ARG A 291 34.18 29.57 3.21
C ARG A 291 35.66 29.90 2.97
N ALA A 292 36.01 30.31 1.75
CA ALA A 292 37.36 30.76 1.42
C ALA A 292 37.67 32.18 1.93
N GLY A 293 36.69 32.90 2.49
CA GLY A 293 36.83 34.28 2.95
C GLY A 293 36.82 35.32 1.84
N ASP A 294 36.43 34.95 0.61
CA ASP A 294 36.35 35.84 -0.54
C ASP A 294 34.97 36.54 -0.58
N TYR A 295 34.76 37.45 0.37
CA TYR A 295 33.49 38.18 0.49
C TYR A 295 33.18 39.07 -0.72
N GLY A 296 34.19 39.49 -1.48
CA GLY A 296 34.00 40.24 -2.73
C GLY A 296 33.29 39.39 -3.78
N LYS A 297 33.80 38.17 -4.00
CA LYS A 297 33.17 37.20 -4.91
C LYS A 297 31.78 36.76 -4.42
N VAL A 298 31.58 36.60 -3.11
CA VAL A 298 30.25 36.31 -2.55
C VAL A 298 29.23 37.40 -2.90
N ALA A 299 29.62 38.67 -2.75
CA ALA A 299 28.73 39.79 -3.06
C ALA A 299 28.42 39.87 -4.57
N GLU A 300 29.41 39.66 -5.44
CA GLU A 300 29.23 39.60 -6.90
C GLU A 300 28.23 38.51 -7.29
N ILE A 301 28.36 37.32 -6.71
CA ILE A 301 27.48 36.19 -7.05
C ILE A 301 26.07 36.41 -6.47
N ARG A 302 25.94 36.71 -5.18
CA ARG A 302 24.63 36.81 -4.52
C ARG A 302 23.80 38.00 -5.00
N TYR A 303 24.42 39.17 -5.19
CA TYR A 303 23.69 40.39 -5.55
C TYR A 303 23.74 40.72 -7.05
N GLY A 304 24.67 40.11 -7.79
CA GLY A 304 24.76 40.20 -9.25
C GLY A 304 24.15 38.96 -9.91
N LYS A 305 24.94 37.91 -10.09
CA LYS A 305 24.60 36.74 -10.93
C LYS A 305 23.30 36.04 -10.51
N ILE A 306 23.11 35.76 -9.23
CA ILE A 306 21.89 35.10 -8.71
C ILE A 306 20.68 35.99 -8.97
N LYS A 307 20.79 37.29 -8.69
CA LYS A 307 19.69 38.23 -8.89
C LYS A 307 19.32 38.34 -10.38
N GLU A 308 20.31 38.45 -11.26
CA GLU A 308 20.08 38.49 -12.71
C GLU A 308 19.39 37.23 -13.22
N ALA A 309 19.83 36.04 -12.78
CA ALA A 309 19.20 34.78 -13.15
C ALA A 309 17.78 34.64 -12.58
N GLN A 310 17.53 35.14 -11.36
CA GLN A 310 16.19 35.19 -10.77
C GLN A 310 15.25 36.11 -11.56
N ASP A 311 15.71 37.32 -11.90
CA ASP A 311 14.95 38.29 -12.70
C ASP A 311 14.60 37.71 -14.09
N ARG A 312 15.54 37.01 -14.74
CA ARG A 312 15.29 36.29 -16.00
C ARG A 312 14.29 35.16 -15.84
N THR A 313 14.43 34.37 -14.78
CA THR A 313 13.51 33.28 -14.46
C THR A 313 12.08 33.78 -14.28
N GLU A 314 11.91 34.93 -13.59
CA GLU A 314 10.60 35.55 -13.39
C GLU A 314 10.00 36.04 -14.71
N HIS A 315 10.79 36.71 -15.56
CA HIS A 315 10.36 37.11 -16.90
C HIS A 315 9.91 35.92 -17.78
N LEU A 316 10.70 34.84 -17.81
CA LEU A 316 10.34 33.63 -18.58
C LEU A 316 9.06 32.96 -18.04
N LYS A 317 8.85 32.98 -16.73
CA LYS A 317 7.60 32.48 -16.11
C LYS A 317 6.38 33.31 -16.50
N GLU A 318 6.52 34.64 -16.55
CA GLU A 318 5.46 35.54 -17.02
C GLU A 318 5.14 35.29 -18.50
N GLU A 319 6.16 35.10 -19.34
CA GLU A 319 6.01 34.75 -20.75
C GLU A 319 5.27 33.41 -20.92
N LEU A 320 5.67 32.37 -20.19
CA LEU A 320 5.01 31.06 -20.21
C LEU A 320 3.54 31.17 -19.75
N ALA A 321 3.26 31.90 -18.67
CA ALA A 321 1.90 32.10 -18.16
C ALA A 321 1.01 32.82 -19.18
N SER A 322 1.56 33.78 -19.92
CA SER A 322 0.83 34.48 -20.98
C SER A 322 0.44 33.55 -22.13
N GLN A 323 1.35 32.66 -22.57
CA GLN A 323 1.09 31.69 -23.63
C GLN A 323 0.10 30.60 -23.19
N GLN A 324 0.16 30.15 -21.94
CA GLN A 324 -0.74 29.12 -21.41
C GLN A 324 -2.19 29.61 -21.18
N SER A 325 -2.43 30.93 -21.15
CA SER A 325 -3.76 31.50 -20.85
C SER A 325 -4.82 31.23 -21.92
N GLU A 326 -4.40 30.98 -23.17
CA GLU A 326 -5.32 30.68 -24.28
C GLU A 326 -5.58 29.18 -24.48
N SER A 327 -4.63 28.30 -24.12
CA SER A 327 -4.79 26.83 -24.06
C SER A 327 -3.47 26.18 -23.62
N ARG A 328 -3.42 25.55 -22.45
CA ARG A 328 -2.23 24.85 -21.96
C ARG A 328 -2.01 23.53 -22.70
N MET A 329 -0.90 23.39 -23.44
CA MET A 329 -0.57 22.14 -24.15
C MET A 329 0.28 21.19 -23.31
N LEU A 330 1.09 21.73 -22.40
CA LEU A 330 2.02 20.95 -21.59
C LEU A 330 1.68 21.02 -20.09
N LYS A 331 1.76 19.88 -19.41
CA LYS A 331 1.68 19.77 -17.95
C LYS A 331 3.10 19.68 -17.39
N GLU A 332 3.51 20.67 -16.62
CA GLU A 332 4.85 20.77 -16.01
C GLU A 332 4.83 20.63 -14.48
N GLU A 333 3.65 20.45 -13.89
CA GLU A 333 3.48 20.34 -12.44
C GLU A 333 3.03 18.93 -12.02
N VAL A 334 3.79 18.31 -11.12
CA VAL A 334 3.39 17.10 -10.40
C VAL A 334 2.33 17.46 -9.36
N THR A 335 1.20 16.78 -9.44
CA THR A 335 0.00 16.95 -8.61
C THR A 335 -0.26 15.72 -7.74
N ALA A 336 -1.20 15.83 -6.81
CA ALA A 336 -1.65 14.68 -6.00
C ALA A 336 -2.14 13.50 -6.87
N ASP A 337 -2.77 13.79 -8.01
CA ASP A 337 -3.26 12.76 -8.94
C ASP A 337 -2.13 11.97 -9.61
N ASP A 338 -1.00 12.62 -9.88
CA ASP A 338 0.18 11.95 -10.46
C ASP A 338 0.77 10.95 -9.46
N ILE A 339 0.86 11.36 -8.18
CA ILE A 339 1.28 10.49 -7.07
C ILE A 339 0.31 9.33 -6.91
N ALA A 340 -1.00 9.59 -6.87
CA ALA A 340 -2.02 8.55 -6.79
C ALA A 340 -1.93 7.58 -7.98
N GLY A 341 -1.60 8.07 -9.17
CA GLY A 341 -1.32 7.26 -10.35
C GLY A 341 -0.15 6.30 -10.15
N VAL A 342 0.96 6.76 -9.58
CA VAL A 342 2.11 5.91 -9.25
C VAL A 342 1.73 4.86 -8.20
N VAL A 343 1.07 5.27 -7.11
CA VAL A 343 0.60 4.36 -6.05
C VAL A 343 -0.35 3.30 -6.61
N GLY A 344 -1.28 3.69 -7.48
CA GLY A 344 -2.20 2.76 -8.13
C GLY A 344 -1.48 1.71 -8.97
N ARG A 345 -0.39 2.08 -9.67
CA ARG A 345 0.44 1.10 -10.40
C ARG A 345 1.20 0.16 -9.47
N TRP A 346 1.77 0.66 -8.38
CA TRP A 346 2.52 -0.15 -7.42
C TRP A 346 1.63 -1.14 -6.66
N THR A 347 0.40 -0.73 -6.35
CA THR A 347 -0.50 -1.47 -5.45
C THR A 347 -1.61 -2.22 -6.18
N GLY A 348 -1.86 -1.88 -7.45
CA GLY A 348 -3.02 -2.37 -8.22
C GLY A 348 -4.35 -1.69 -7.85
N ILE A 349 -4.35 -0.70 -6.95
CA ILE A 349 -5.56 -0.01 -6.50
C ILE A 349 -6.00 1.03 -7.55
N PRO A 350 -7.27 1.03 -8.02
CA PRO A 350 -7.75 2.01 -8.97
C PRO A 350 -7.61 3.46 -8.46
N ILE A 351 -7.12 4.36 -9.32
CA ILE A 351 -6.88 5.78 -9.00
C ILE A 351 -8.16 6.47 -8.50
N THR A 352 -9.31 6.18 -9.10
CA THR A 352 -10.61 6.71 -8.69
C THR A 352 -10.93 6.42 -7.22
N LYS A 353 -10.44 5.29 -6.69
CA LYS A 353 -10.60 4.93 -5.29
C LYS A 353 -9.61 5.62 -4.35
N LEU A 354 -8.46 6.07 -4.86
CA LEU A 354 -7.43 6.81 -4.12
C LEU A 354 -7.80 8.31 -3.98
N ILE A 355 -8.42 8.89 -5.01
CA ILE A 355 -8.81 10.31 -5.06
C ILE A 355 -10.16 10.57 -4.37
N SER A 356 -11.09 9.61 -4.39
CA SER A 356 -12.42 9.77 -3.77
C SER A 356 -12.30 10.15 -2.29
N SER A 357 -13.07 11.15 -1.84
CA SER A 357 -13.06 11.52 -0.42
C SER A 357 -13.51 10.31 0.41
N GLU A 358 -12.61 9.79 1.24
CA GLU A 358 -12.89 8.70 2.18
C GLU A 358 -14.12 9.03 3.04
N ARG A 359 -14.32 10.32 3.32
CA ARG A 359 -15.49 10.84 4.03
C ARG A 359 -16.80 10.46 3.37
N GLU A 360 -16.96 10.69 2.07
CA GLU A 360 -18.22 10.38 1.37
C GLU A 360 -18.47 8.87 1.30
N LYS A 361 -17.41 8.07 1.10
CA LYS A 361 -17.47 6.61 1.16
C LYS A 361 -17.95 6.11 2.52
N LEU A 362 -17.40 6.66 3.61
CA LEU A 362 -17.78 6.27 4.97
C LEU A 362 -19.18 6.74 5.38
N LEU A 363 -19.66 7.84 4.80
CA LEU A 363 -21.04 8.32 5.00
C LEU A 363 -22.08 7.42 4.33
N ASN A 364 -21.70 6.71 3.27
CA ASN A 364 -22.58 5.80 2.52
C ASN A 364 -22.22 4.31 2.73
N LEU A 365 -21.48 3.99 3.79
CA LEU A 365 -20.92 2.67 4.04
C LEU A 365 -22.01 1.57 4.09
N GLU A 366 -23.14 1.86 4.72
CA GLU A 366 -24.28 0.94 4.82
C GLU A 366 -24.79 0.55 3.44
N GLY A 367 -25.00 1.54 2.56
CA GLY A 367 -25.46 1.31 1.20
C GLY A 367 -24.49 0.47 0.39
N GLU A 368 -23.18 0.67 0.60
CA GLU A 368 -22.13 -0.10 -0.06
C GLU A 368 -22.07 -1.55 0.44
N LEU A 369 -22.24 -1.78 1.75
CA LEU A 369 -22.32 -3.13 2.32
C LEU A 369 -23.59 -3.86 1.87
N HIS A 370 -24.72 -3.15 1.73
CA HIS A 370 -25.98 -3.72 1.24
C HIS A 370 -25.95 -4.18 -0.22
N LYS A 371 -24.99 -3.71 -1.04
CA LYS A 371 -24.77 -4.25 -2.39
C LYS A 371 -24.38 -5.73 -2.37
N ARG A 372 -23.83 -6.22 -1.26
CA ARG A 372 -23.31 -7.59 -1.11
C ARG A 372 -24.02 -8.38 -0.01
N VAL A 373 -24.52 -7.71 1.03
CA VAL A 373 -25.19 -8.33 2.18
C VAL A 373 -26.67 -7.93 2.20
N ALA A 374 -27.56 -8.92 2.12
CA ALA A 374 -29.00 -8.69 2.24
C ALA A 374 -29.47 -8.73 3.70
N GLY A 375 -30.29 -7.75 4.09
CA GLY A 375 -30.80 -7.60 5.45
C GLY A 375 -29.69 -7.30 6.46
N GLN A 376 -29.88 -7.75 7.71
CA GLN A 376 -28.93 -7.54 8.80
C GLN A 376 -28.62 -6.05 9.07
N ASP A 377 -29.63 -5.19 8.94
CA ASP A 377 -29.48 -3.73 8.99
C ASP A 377 -28.79 -3.27 10.29
N GLU A 378 -29.21 -3.82 11.44
CA GLU A 378 -28.61 -3.50 12.73
C GLU A 378 -27.12 -3.88 12.82
N ALA A 379 -26.73 -5.01 12.21
CA ALA A 379 -25.33 -5.43 12.18
C ALA A 379 -24.47 -4.48 11.32
N ILE A 380 -25.01 -4.09 10.17
CA ILE A 380 -24.35 -3.19 9.23
C ILE A 380 -24.22 -1.78 9.84
N GLU A 381 -25.27 -1.27 10.47
CA GLU A 381 -25.28 0.04 11.14
C GLU A 381 -24.26 0.08 12.29
N ALA A 382 -24.28 -0.90 13.20
CA ALA A 382 -23.36 -0.95 14.35
C ALA A 382 -21.89 -0.97 13.94
N ILE A 383 -21.55 -1.75 12.90
CA ILE A 383 -20.18 -1.81 12.36
C ILE A 383 -19.81 -0.50 11.68
N SER A 384 -20.74 0.06 10.89
CA SER A 384 -20.50 1.31 10.16
C SER A 384 -20.22 2.46 11.12
N ASP A 385 -20.97 2.55 12.22
CA ASP A 385 -20.74 3.51 13.29
C ASP A 385 -19.40 3.33 13.99
N ALA A 386 -19.02 2.09 14.32
CA ALA A 386 -17.72 1.80 14.92
C ALA A 386 -16.55 2.23 14.02
N ILE A 387 -16.63 1.94 12.72
CA ILE A 387 -15.63 2.35 11.73
C ILE A 387 -15.59 3.87 11.62
N ARG A 388 -16.74 4.54 11.54
CA ARG A 388 -16.82 6.01 11.50
C ARG A 388 -16.20 6.65 12.74
N ARG A 389 -16.47 6.12 13.94
CA ARG A 389 -15.84 6.59 15.20
C ARG A 389 -14.32 6.47 15.15
N SER A 390 -13.82 5.34 14.67
CA SER A 390 -12.38 5.09 14.50
C SER A 390 -11.75 6.09 13.53
N ARG A 391 -12.36 6.27 12.36
CA ARG A 391 -11.88 7.18 11.29
C ARG A 391 -11.98 8.66 11.65
N ALA A 392 -12.97 9.04 12.45
CA ALA A 392 -13.10 10.38 13.01
C ALA A 392 -12.10 10.65 14.16
N GLY A 393 -11.30 9.66 14.56
CA GLY A 393 -10.34 9.79 15.66
C GLY A 393 -11.00 9.91 17.04
N LEU A 394 -12.27 9.48 17.16
CA LEU A 394 -13.05 9.52 18.40
C LEU A 394 -12.86 8.27 19.27
N GLN A 395 -12.11 7.27 18.78
CA GLN A 395 -11.76 6.04 19.50
C GLN A 395 -10.30 6.12 20.03
N ASP A 396 -9.98 5.32 21.05
CA ASP A 396 -8.60 5.19 21.53
C ASP A 396 -7.68 4.65 20.42
N LYS A 397 -6.70 5.46 20.00
CA LYS A 397 -5.70 5.14 18.95
C LYS A 397 -4.79 3.96 19.30
N ARG A 398 -4.88 3.42 20.51
CA ARG A 398 -4.18 2.19 20.89
C ARG A 398 -4.92 0.94 20.48
N LYS A 399 -6.24 0.99 20.27
CA LYS A 399 -7.05 -0.18 19.97
C LYS A 399 -7.13 -0.48 18.46
N PRO A 400 -7.56 -1.69 18.06
CA PRO A 400 -7.99 -1.97 16.69
C PRO A 400 -9.12 -1.05 16.23
N ILE A 401 -9.38 -1.00 14.92
CA ILE A 401 -10.44 -0.17 14.31
C ILE A 401 -11.81 -0.52 14.89
N GLY A 402 -12.04 -1.80 15.17
CA GLY A 402 -13.25 -2.28 15.82
C GLY A 402 -13.13 -3.75 16.18
N SER A 403 -13.86 -4.15 17.20
CA SER A 403 -13.93 -5.52 17.70
C SER A 403 -15.38 -5.93 17.91
N PHE A 404 -15.78 -7.04 17.27
CA PHE A 404 -17.17 -7.46 17.18
C PHE A 404 -17.32 -8.95 17.48
N ILE A 405 -18.40 -9.32 18.17
CA ILE A 405 -18.86 -10.72 18.24
C ILE A 405 -20.17 -10.84 17.47
N PHE A 406 -20.17 -11.66 16.42
CA PHE A 406 -21.33 -11.98 15.59
C PHE A 406 -22.01 -13.25 16.10
N LEU A 407 -23.20 -13.10 16.64
CA LEU A 407 -24.06 -14.17 17.17
C LEU A 407 -25.14 -14.50 16.16
N GLY A 408 -25.32 -15.76 15.81
CA GLY A 408 -26.37 -16.15 14.87
C GLY A 408 -26.22 -17.58 14.37
N THR A 409 -27.23 -18.05 13.64
CA THR A 409 -27.19 -19.35 12.95
C THR A 409 -26.18 -19.35 11.80
N THR A 410 -25.87 -20.53 11.26
CA THR A 410 -25.02 -20.62 10.08
C THR A 410 -25.76 -20.14 8.83
N GLY A 411 -25.05 -19.49 7.91
CA GLY A 411 -25.60 -19.10 6.60
C GLY A 411 -26.50 -17.87 6.56
N VAL A 412 -26.51 -17.06 7.62
CA VAL A 412 -27.24 -15.76 7.68
C VAL A 412 -26.42 -14.55 7.22
N GLY A 413 -25.14 -14.73 6.87
CA GLY A 413 -24.30 -13.66 6.32
C GLY A 413 -23.14 -13.18 7.19
N LYS A 414 -22.87 -13.78 8.35
CA LYS A 414 -21.74 -13.43 9.25
C LYS A 414 -20.39 -13.29 8.53
N THR A 415 -19.99 -14.32 7.78
CA THR A 415 -18.73 -14.32 7.00
C THR A 415 -18.82 -13.41 5.77
N GLU A 416 -20.00 -13.26 5.18
CA GLU A 416 -20.18 -12.42 4.00
C GLU A 416 -20.02 -10.94 4.33
N LEU A 417 -20.52 -10.51 5.50
CA LEU A 417 -20.30 -9.16 6.00
C LEU A 417 -18.82 -8.88 6.28
N ALA A 418 -18.09 -9.84 6.86
CA ALA A 418 -16.65 -9.71 7.06
C ALA A 418 -15.88 -9.54 5.73
N LYS A 419 -16.28 -10.27 4.69
CA LYS A 419 -15.72 -10.16 3.34
C LYS A 419 -16.05 -8.82 2.68
N ALA A 420 -17.31 -8.39 2.76
CA ALA A 420 -17.76 -7.09 2.25
C ALA A 420 -16.99 -5.93 2.91
N LEU A 421 -16.72 -6.03 4.22
CA LEU A 421 -15.89 -5.07 4.95
C LEU A 421 -14.44 -5.07 4.48
N ALA A 422 -13.84 -6.24 4.28
CA ALA A 422 -12.46 -6.35 3.79
C ALA A 422 -12.32 -5.73 2.39
N GLU A 423 -13.26 -6.05 1.49
CA GLU A 423 -13.31 -5.48 0.15
C GLU A 423 -13.53 -3.96 0.19
N PHE A 424 -14.47 -3.48 1.00
CA PHE A 424 -14.79 -2.05 1.05
C PHE A 424 -13.65 -1.20 1.64
N LEU A 425 -13.11 -1.62 2.79
CA LEU A 425 -12.13 -0.83 3.54
C LEU A 425 -10.71 -1.01 3.02
N PHE A 426 -10.38 -2.20 2.54
CA PHE A 426 -9.01 -2.56 2.17
C PHE A 426 -8.86 -2.87 0.67
N ASN A 427 -9.94 -2.75 -0.12
CA ASN A 427 -9.95 -3.00 -1.57
C ASN A 427 -9.52 -4.42 -1.98
N ASP A 428 -9.54 -5.37 -1.04
CA ASP A 428 -9.14 -6.76 -1.27
C ASP A 428 -9.98 -7.65 -0.36
N GLU A 429 -10.84 -8.51 -0.94
CA GLU A 429 -11.55 -9.53 -0.16
C GLU A 429 -10.57 -10.49 0.53
N ASN A 430 -9.38 -10.70 -0.05
CA ASN A 430 -8.30 -11.49 0.54
C ASN A 430 -7.50 -10.73 1.59
N ALA A 431 -7.83 -9.46 1.89
CA ALA A 431 -7.40 -8.77 3.10
C ALA A 431 -8.24 -9.21 4.32
N MET A 432 -8.81 -10.41 4.27
CA MET A 432 -9.39 -11.10 5.40
C MET A 432 -8.55 -12.33 5.77
N THR A 433 -8.12 -12.41 7.02
CA THR A 433 -7.51 -13.61 7.59
C THR A 433 -8.56 -14.36 8.38
N ARG A 434 -8.96 -15.54 7.91
CA ARG A 434 -9.89 -16.42 8.63
C ARG A 434 -9.12 -17.48 9.41
N ILE A 435 -9.45 -17.62 10.69
CA ILE A 435 -8.89 -18.63 11.58
C ILE A 435 -10.03 -19.36 12.26
N ASP A 436 -10.08 -20.68 12.10
CA ASP A 436 -11.07 -21.54 12.74
C ASP A 436 -10.62 -21.89 14.16
N MET A 437 -11.36 -21.46 15.17
CA MET A 437 -11.01 -21.69 16.58
C MET A 437 -11.21 -23.13 17.03
N SER A 438 -11.90 -23.96 16.24
CA SER A 438 -11.97 -25.40 16.49
C SER A 438 -10.60 -26.08 16.35
N GLU A 439 -9.66 -25.53 15.56
CA GLU A 439 -8.26 -26.02 15.49
C GLU A 439 -7.40 -25.63 16.71
N TYR A 440 -7.93 -24.77 17.58
CA TYR A 440 -7.24 -24.17 18.73
C TYR A 440 -7.87 -24.54 20.07
N GLN A 441 -8.55 -25.69 20.13
CA GLN A 441 -9.13 -26.26 21.36
C GLN A 441 -8.07 -26.73 22.36
N GLU A 442 -6.92 -27.19 21.87
CA GLU A 442 -5.84 -27.72 22.70
C GLU A 442 -4.76 -26.67 22.99
N ARG A 443 -4.18 -26.72 24.19
CA ARG A 443 -3.16 -25.77 24.64
C ARG A 443 -1.93 -25.70 23.73
N HIS A 444 -1.49 -26.81 23.16
CA HIS A 444 -0.33 -26.83 22.25
C HIS A 444 -0.62 -26.15 20.91
N ALA A 445 -1.87 -26.17 20.44
CA ALA A 445 -2.26 -25.50 19.20
C ALA A 445 -2.20 -23.97 19.34
N VAL A 446 -2.46 -23.41 20.54
CA VAL A 446 -2.43 -21.97 20.81
C VAL A 446 -1.09 -21.33 20.42
N SER A 447 0.02 -22.03 20.64
CA SER A 447 1.35 -21.55 20.22
C SER A 447 1.44 -21.32 18.71
N ARG A 448 0.67 -22.03 17.87
CA ARG A 448 0.67 -21.80 16.41
C ARG A 448 0.07 -20.44 16.02
N LEU A 449 -0.76 -19.81 16.86
CA LEU A 449 -1.29 -18.45 16.59
C LEU A 449 -0.19 -17.40 16.62
N ILE A 450 0.74 -17.51 17.58
CA ILE A 450 1.78 -16.50 17.85
C ILE A 450 3.20 -16.95 17.45
N GLY A 451 3.38 -18.23 17.14
CA GLY A 451 4.66 -18.86 16.79
C GLY A 451 5.14 -19.81 17.90
N ALA A 452 5.90 -20.85 17.58
CA ALA A 452 6.41 -21.76 18.60
C ALA A 452 7.46 -21.06 19.50
N PRO A 453 7.55 -21.40 20.80
CA PRO A 453 8.61 -20.89 21.67
C PRO A 453 9.98 -21.51 21.33
N PRO A 454 11.10 -20.89 21.74
CA PRO A 454 12.45 -21.41 21.50
C PRO A 454 12.61 -22.87 21.96
N GLY A 455 13.10 -23.74 21.06
CA GLY A 455 13.35 -25.16 21.35
C GLY A 455 12.25 -26.14 20.90
N TYR A 456 11.17 -25.65 20.28
CA TYR A 456 10.10 -26.48 19.71
C TYR A 456 10.19 -26.58 18.18
N VAL A 457 9.70 -27.70 17.60
CA VAL A 457 9.57 -27.87 16.14
C VAL A 457 8.64 -26.79 15.59
N GLY A 458 9.06 -26.09 14.54
CA GLY A 458 8.34 -24.94 13.99
C GLY A 458 8.72 -23.59 14.63
N TYR A 459 9.78 -23.51 15.45
CA TYR A 459 10.30 -22.23 15.95
C TYR A 459 10.67 -21.25 14.83
N ASP A 460 11.16 -21.75 13.68
CA ASP A 460 11.47 -20.88 12.55
C ASP A 460 10.21 -20.35 11.84
N GLU A 461 9.06 -21.03 11.98
CA GLU A 461 7.77 -20.59 11.45
C GLU A 461 7.15 -19.51 12.38
N GLY A 462 6.72 -18.39 11.81
CA GLY A 462 6.00 -17.35 12.56
C GLY A 462 4.57 -17.81 12.92
N GLY A 463 3.92 -17.08 13.82
CA GLY A 463 2.53 -17.38 14.20
C GLY A 463 1.54 -17.08 13.09
N GLN A 464 0.48 -17.90 12.95
CA GLN A 464 -0.54 -17.69 11.92
C GLN A 464 -1.20 -16.32 12.03
N LEU A 465 -1.49 -15.85 13.25
CA LEU A 465 -2.11 -14.54 13.49
C LEU A 465 -1.08 -13.41 13.36
N THR A 466 0.09 -13.56 13.99
CA THR A 466 1.12 -12.52 14.01
C THR A 466 1.72 -12.28 12.63
N GLU A 467 1.97 -13.32 11.83
CA GLU A 467 2.46 -13.20 10.46
C GLU A 467 1.42 -12.63 9.51
N ALA A 468 0.16 -13.03 9.63
CA ALA A 468 -0.91 -12.55 8.78
C ALA A 468 -1.05 -11.02 8.89
N VAL A 469 -1.05 -10.51 10.13
CA VAL A 469 -1.17 -9.07 10.39
C VAL A 469 0.12 -8.32 10.06
N ARG A 470 1.29 -8.93 10.30
CA ARG A 470 2.55 -8.30 9.88
C ARG A 470 2.61 -8.11 8.37
N ARG A 471 2.16 -9.10 7.58
CA ARG A 471 2.13 -9.04 6.12
C ARG A 471 1.01 -8.14 5.59
N LYS A 472 -0.14 -8.13 6.24
CA LYS A 472 -1.31 -7.30 5.90
C LYS A 472 -1.81 -6.53 7.14
N PRO A 473 -1.17 -5.40 7.50
CA PRO A 473 -1.55 -4.62 8.70
C PRO A 473 -2.97 -4.03 8.62
N TYR A 474 -3.45 -3.80 7.40
CA TYR A 474 -4.81 -3.36 7.08
C TYR A 474 -5.62 -4.59 6.66
N SER A 475 -6.29 -5.21 7.62
CA SER A 475 -7.04 -6.45 7.35
C SER A 475 -8.18 -6.69 8.33
N VAL A 476 -9.13 -7.51 7.89
CA VAL A 476 -10.16 -8.10 8.75
C VAL A 476 -9.64 -9.42 9.30
N ILE A 477 -9.67 -9.61 10.61
CA ILE A 477 -9.33 -10.87 11.27
C ILE A 477 -10.65 -11.53 11.69
N LEU A 478 -10.97 -12.64 11.05
CA LEU A 478 -12.18 -13.41 11.32
C LEU A 478 -11.83 -14.66 12.14
N LEU A 479 -12.22 -14.66 13.41
CA LEU A 479 -12.08 -15.77 14.35
C LEU A 479 -13.41 -16.55 14.39
N ASP A 480 -13.47 -17.67 13.67
CA ASP A 480 -14.70 -18.45 13.53
C ASP A 480 -14.89 -19.40 14.73
N GLU A 481 -16.12 -19.56 15.20
CA GLU A 481 -16.48 -20.45 16.32
C GLU A 481 -15.71 -20.16 17.63
N ILE A 482 -15.65 -18.88 18.03
CA ILE A 482 -14.83 -18.41 19.17
C ILE A 482 -15.10 -19.16 20.48
N GLU A 483 -16.30 -19.70 20.67
CA GLU A 483 -16.67 -20.52 21.82
C GLU A 483 -15.88 -21.83 21.94
N LYS A 484 -15.24 -22.29 20.87
CA LYS A 484 -14.41 -23.50 20.86
C LYS A 484 -12.96 -23.22 21.21
N ALA A 485 -12.54 -21.95 21.25
CA ALA A 485 -11.15 -21.60 21.53
C ALA A 485 -10.72 -22.04 22.95
N HIS A 486 -9.47 -22.47 23.08
CA HIS A 486 -8.87 -22.71 24.39
C HIS A 486 -8.81 -21.38 25.21
N PRO A 487 -8.97 -21.40 26.55
CA PRO A 487 -8.89 -20.21 27.40
C PRO A 487 -7.64 -19.32 27.18
N ASP A 488 -6.49 -19.93 26.90
CA ASP A 488 -5.24 -19.20 26.62
C ASP A 488 -5.31 -18.32 25.36
N VAL A 489 -6.18 -18.63 24.39
CA VAL A 489 -6.41 -17.78 23.20
C VAL A 489 -7.03 -16.44 23.62
N PHE A 490 -7.99 -16.44 24.55
CA PHE A 490 -8.62 -15.21 25.03
C PHE A 490 -7.63 -14.27 25.71
N ASN A 491 -6.62 -14.81 26.41
CA ASN A 491 -5.56 -14.01 27.03
C ASN A 491 -4.70 -13.29 25.98
N ILE A 492 -4.40 -13.96 24.87
CA ILE A 492 -3.68 -13.38 23.73
C ILE A 492 -4.52 -12.28 23.09
N LEU A 493 -5.81 -12.53 22.88
CA LEU A 493 -6.73 -11.57 22.27
C LEU A 493 -6.99 -10.35 23.16
N LEU A 494 -7.00 -10.49 24.49
CA LEU A 494 -7.09 -9.34 25.41
C LEU A 494 -5.98 -8.32 25.16
N GLN A 495 -4.74 -8.78 24.94
CA GLN A 495 -3.62 -7.89 24.62
C GLN A 495 -3.86 -7.12 23.32
N VAL A 496 -4.39 -7.81 22.30
CA VAL A 496 -4.75 -7.19 21.02
C VAL A 496 -5.85 -6.15 21.18
N LEU A 497 -6.90 -6.47 21.95
CA LEU A 497 -8.07 -5.60 22.13
C LEU A 497 -7.76 -4.36 22.99
N ASP A 498 -6.82 -4.47 23.94
CA ASP A 498 -6.44 -3.37 24.82
C ASP A 498 -5.34 -2.46 24.23
N ASP A 499 -4.27 -3.06 23.73
CA ASP A 499 -3.06 -2.32 23.31
C ASP A 499 -2.89 -2.23 21.80
N GLY A 500 -3.75 -2.91 21.02
CA GLY A 500 -3.67 -2.99 19.56
C GLY A 500 -2.33 -3.54 19.10
N ARG A 501 -1.68 -4.35 19.94
CA ARG A 501 -0.35 -4.91 19.70
C ARG A 501 -0.29 -6.31 20.27
N LEU A 502 0.49 -7.17 19.62
CA LEU A 502 0.76 -8.52 20.09
C LEU A 502 2.24 -8.83 19.93
N THR A 503 2.86 -9.32 20.99
CA THR A 503 4.26 -9.74 20.94
C THR A 503 4.31 -11.23 20.60
N ASP A 504 5.01 -11.59 19.54
CA ASP A 504 5.22 -12.98 19.17
C ASP A 504 6.24 -13.67 20.11
N ASN A 505 6.36 -15.00 19.99
CA ASN A 505 7.30 -15.78 20.81
C ASN A 505 8.78 -15.55 20.46
N LYS A 506 9.08 -14.72 19.46
CA LYS A 506 10.43 -14.26 19.10
C LYS A 506 10.72 -12.86 19.67
N GLY A 507 9.75 -12.23 20.34
CA GLY A 507 9.88 -10.88 20.91
C GLY A 507 9.56 -9.76 19.93
N ARG A 508 9.05 -10.05 18.73
CA ARG A 508 8.64 -9.05 17.75
C ARG A 508 7.24 -8.56 18.08
N VAL A 509 7.05 -7.24 18.06
CA VAL A 509 5.76 -6.60 18.34
C VAL A 509 5.02 -6.35 17.03
N VAL A 510 3.86 -6.99 16.86
CA VAL A 510 2.98 -6.82 15.70
C VAL A 510 1.89 -5.81 16.03
N ASN A 511 1.57 -4.93 15.09
CA ASN A 511 0.60 -3.84 15.25
C ASN A 511 -0.77 -4.21 14.65
N PHE A 512 -1.81 -4.19 15.49
CA PHE A 512 -3.21 -4.51 15.16
C PHE A 512 -4.12 -3.27 15.09
N LYS A 513 -3.59 -2.06 15.27
CA LYS A 513 -4.39 -0.82 15.28
C LYS A 513 -5.17 -0.57 13.99
N ASN A 514 -4.69 -1.12 12.87
CA ASN A 514 -5.31 -0.99 11.55
C ASN A 514 -6.17 -2.21 11.17
N THR A 515 -6.48 -3.08 12.14
CA THR A 515 -7.26 -4.30 11.91
C THR A 515 -8.69 -4.16 12.43
N ILE A 516 -9.60 -4.92 11.86
CA ILE A 516 -10.94 -5.15 12.40
C ILE A 516 -11.00 -6.60 12.90
N ILE A 517 -11.36 -6.79 14.17
CA ILE A 517 -11.47 -8.11 14.79
C ILE A 517 -12.94 -8.53 14.78
N ILE A 518 -13.27 -9.59 14.04
CA ILE A 518 -14.60 -10.19 14.02
C ILE A 518 -14.49 -11.59 14.58
N MET A 519 -15.26 -11.86 15.63
CA MET A 519 -15.44 -13.20 16.17
C MET A 519 -16.83 -13.68 15.82
N THR A 520 -16.98 -14.89 15.30
CA THR A 520 -18.31 -15.48 15.11
C THR A 520 -18.58 -16.48 16.21
N SER A 521 -19.84 -16.61 16.59
CA SER A 521 -20.30 -17.67 17.46
C SER A 521 -21.65 -18.21 17.02
N ASN A 522 -21.83 -19.52 17.17
CA ASN A 522 -23.11 -20.20 16.95
C ASN A 522 -23.85 -20.46 18.28
N ILE A 523 -23.32 -19.95 19.40
CA ILE A 523 -23.97 -19.98 20.72
C ILE A 523 -25.37 -19.37 20.62
N GLY A 524 -26.35 -20.06 21.20
CA GLY A 524 -27.72 -19.56 21.30
C GLY A 524 -28.48 -19.48 19.97
N SER A 525 -27.95 -20.08 18.90
CA SER A 525 -28.64 -20.19 17.60
C SER A 525 -30.06 -20.78 17.70
N HIS A 526 -30.26 -21.77 18.58
CA HIS A 526 -31.58 -22.34 18.86
C HIS A 526 -32.53 -21.33 19.52
N LEU A 527 -32.05 -20.49 20.45
CA LEU A 527 -32.85 -19.44 21.09
C LEU A 527 -33.29 -18.40 20.07
N ILE A 528 -32.38 -17.99 19.18
CA ILE A 528 -32.69 -17.08 18.08
C ILE A 528 -33.78 -17.69 17.20
N GLN A 529 -33.63 -18.95 16.77
CA GLN A 529 -34.64 -19.60 15.94
C GLN A 529 -36.00 -19.74 16.64
N ASP A 530 -36.01 -20.13 17.91
CA ASP A 530 -37.26 -20.40 18.64
C ASP A 530 -38.01 -19.13 19.00
N ASN A 531 -37.31 -18.09 19.48
CA ASN A 531 -37.94 -16.80 19.79
C ASN A 531 -38.48 -16.14 18.51
N PHE A 532 -37.74 -16.19 17.41
CA PHE A 532 -38.15 -15.58 16.15
C PHE A 532 -39.28 -16.34 15.42
N LYS A 533 -39.61 -17.59 15.81
CA LYS A 533 -40.85 -18.25 15.32
C LYS A 533 -42.11 -17.52 15.79
N SER A 534 -42.05 -16.86 16.94
CA SER A 534 -43.16 -16.08 17.51
C SER A 534 -43.17 -14.61 17.06
N LEU A 535 -42.27 -14.25 16.14
CA LEU A 535 -42.15 -12.89 15.63
C LEU A 535 -43.36 -12.50 14.79
N SER A 536 -43.87 -11.31 15.07
CA SER A 536 -44.88 -10.57 14.31
C SER A 536 -44.48 -9.10 14.29
N ASP A 537 -45.05 -8.31 13.39
CA ASP A 537 -44.71 -6.88 13.29
C ASP A 537 -45.06 -6.11 14.58
N GLU A 538 -46.01 -6.60 15.39
CA GLU A 538 -46.44 -5.96 16.64
C GLU A 538 -45.51 -6.24 17.84
N ASN A 539 -44.75 -7.34 17.82
CA ASN A 539 -43.89 -7.77 18.95
C ASN A 539 -42.39 -7.84 18.62
N ARG A 540 -41.99 -7.33 17.45
CA ARG A 540 -40.61 -7.42 16.94
C ARG A 540 -39.58 -6.90 17.95
N ASP A 541 -39.78 -5.70 18.48
CA ASP A 541 -38.83 -5.07 19.41
C ASP A 541 -38.71 -5.84 20.72
N GLU A 542 -39.83 -6.34 21.25
CA GLU A 542 -39.86 -7.15 22.46
C GLU A 542 -39.12 -8.47 22.29
N VAL A 543 -39.39 -9.19 21.18
CA VAL A 543 -38.75 -10.47 20.86
C VAL A 543 -37.24 -10.28 20.65
N VAL A 544 -36.83 -9.23 19.94
CA VAL A 544 -35.41 -8.90 19.70
C VAL A 544 -34.71 -8.59 21.03
N ALA A 545 -35.27 -7.71 21.85
CA ALA A 545 -34.68 -7.32 23.13
C ALA A 545 -34.58 -8.50 24.11
N LYS A 546 -35.63 -9.32 24.20
CA LYS A 546 -35.64 -10.54 25.01
C LYS A 546 -34.55 -11.51 24.54
N THR A 547 -34.46 -11.76 23.23
CA THR A 547 -33.48 -12.70 22.66
C THR A 547 -32.06 -12.22 22.90
N LYS A 548 -31.78 -10.92 22.74
CA LYS A 548 -30.45 -10.34 23.03
C LYS A 548 -30.05 -10.54 24.49
N ASN A 549 -30.97 -10.33 25.44
CA ASN A 549 -30.70 -10.54 26.86
C ASN A 549 -30.39 -12.02 27.16
N GLU A 550 -31.16 -12.95 26.60
CA GLU A 550 -30.93 -14.40 26.76
C GLU A 550 -29.58 -14.83 26.15
N LEU A 551 -29.22 -14.30 24.98
CA LEU A 551 -27.93 -14.55 24.34
C LEU A 551 -26.76 -14.01 25.16
N PHE A 552 -26.91 -12.80 25.71
CA PHE A 552 -25.87 -12.18 26.53
C PHE A 552 -25.61 -12.98 27.82
N GLU A 553 -26.66 -13.45 28.48
CA GLU A 553 -26.52 -14.32 29.66
C GLU A 553 -25.88 -15.66 29.30
N LEU A 554 -26.23 -16.25 28.15
CA LEU A 554 -25.60 -17.49 27.68
C LEU A 554 -24.11 -17.28 27.33
N LEU A 555 -23.75 -16.15 26.73
CA LEU A 555 -22.37 -15.80 26.45
C LEU A 555 -21.54 -15.66 27.73
N LYS A 556 -22.06 -15.00 28.76
CA LYS A 556 -21.37 -14.85 30.06
C LYS A 556 -21.05 -16.17 30.74
N GLN A 557 -21.82 -17.22 30.46
CA GLN A 557 -21.55 -18.56 31.01
C GLN A 557 -20.34 -19.23 30.32
N THR A 558 -20.05 -18.85 29.07
CA THR A 558 -18.99 -19.48 28.27
C THR A 558 -17.72 -18.62 28.20
N ILE A 559 -17.89 -17.30 28.11
CA ILE A 559 -16.83 -16.32 27.93
C ILE A 559 -16.78 -15.41 29.16
N ARG A 560 -15.58 -15.15 29.66
CA ARG A 560 -15.38 -14.33 30.86
C ARG A 560 -15.83 -12.88 30.62
N PRO A 561 -16.48 -12.23 31.61
CA PRO A 561 -16.89 -10.83 31.51
C PRO A 561 -15.75 -9.87 31.17
N GLU A 562 -14.53 -10.17 31.64
CA GLU A 562 -13.31 -9.41 31.33
C GLU A 562 -13.09 -9.27 29.83
N PHE A 563 -13.30 -10.35 29.06
CA PHE A 563 -13.16 -10.36 27.62
C PHE A 563 -14.31 -9.62 26.93
N LEU A 564 -15.55 -9.90 27.34
CA LEU A 564 -16.74 -9.26 26.77
C LEU A 564 -16.71 -7.74 26.92
N ASN A 565 -16.19 -7.22 28.03
CA ASN A 565 -16.06 -5.78 28.27
C ASN A 565 -14.98 -5.09 27.40
N ARG A 566 -14.15 -5.86 26.67
CA ARG A 566 -13.17 -5.30 25.72
C ARG A 566 -13.66 -5.27 24.29
N ILE A 567 -14.77 -5.95 24.01
CA ILE A 567 -15.42 -5.94 22.69
C ILE A 567 -16.21 -4.65 22.55
N ASP A 568 -16.14 -4.02 21.37
CA ASP A 568 -16.86 -2.78 21.11
C ASP A 568 -18.38 -3.05 21.00
N GLU A 569 -18.79 -4.08 20.24
CA GLU A 569 -20.21 -4.42 20.08
C GLU A 569 -20.48 -5.94 20.00
N LEU A 570 -21.59 -6.36 20.59
CA LEU A 570 -22.16 -7.70 20.44
C LEU A 570 -23.32 -7.64 19.45
N ILE A 571 -23.17 -8.30 18.30
CA ILE A 571 -24.10 -8.16 17.18
C ILE A 571 -24.88 -9.46 16.99
N MET A 572 -26.20 -9.37 17.12
CA MET A 572 -27.11 -10.48 16.84
C MET A 572 -27.56 -10.44 15.38
N PHE A 573 -27.27 -11.52 14.64
CA PHE A 573 -27.77 -11.75 13.30
C PHE A 573 -29.12 -12.44 13.35
N THR A 574 -30.10 -11.87 12.65
CA THR A 574 -31.46 -12.39 12.61
C THR A 574 -31.59 -13.49 11.56
N PRO A 575 -32.51 -14.45 11.75
CA PRO A 575 -32.87 -15.39 10.69
C PRO A 575 -33.33 -14.65 9.44
N LEU A 576 -32.94 -15.16 8.26
CA LEU A 576 -33.28 -14.54 6.99
C LEU A 576 -34.78 -14.70 6.69
N ASN A 577 -35.45 -13.59 6.36
CA ASN A 577 -36.83 -13.60 5.89
C ASN A 577 -36.92 -13.87 4.37
N ARG A 578 -38.14 -14.10 3.86
CA ARG A 578 -38.36 -14.46 2.45
C ARG A 578 -37.84 -13.41 1.48
N SER A 579 -38.04 -12.13 1.76
CA SER A 579 -37.54 -11.03 0.93
C SER A 579 -36.01 -10.94 0.94
N GLU A 580 -35.37 -11.15 2.09
CA GLU A 580 -33.91 -11.16 2.20
C GLU A 580 -33.30 -12.33 1.42
N ILE A 581 -33.88 -13.54 1.54
CA ILE A 581 -33.46 -14.70 0.75
C ILE A 581 -33.58 -14.38 -0.74
N ARG A 582 -34.69 -13.75 -1.15
CA ARG A 582 -34.92 -13.37 -2.54
C ARG A 582 -33.85 -12.40 -3.07
N ASN A 583 -33.47 -11.40 -2.26
CA ASN A 583 -32.38 -10.49 -2.58
C ASN A 583 -31.03 -11.23 -2.70
N ILE A 584 -30.76 -12.22 -1.83
CA ILE A 584 -29.54 -13.05 -1.93
C ILE A 584 -29.54 -13.83 -3.26
N VAL A 585 -30.71 -14.35 -3.68
CA VAL A 585 -30.84 -15.03 -4.99
C VAL A 585 -30.52 -14.07 -6.13
N ASP A 586 -31.05 -12.84 -6.11
CA ASP A 586 -30.73 -11.84 -7.15
C ASP A 586 -29.22 -11.58 -7.22
N LEU A 587 -28.58 -11.39 -6.07
CA LEU A 587 -27.13 -11.15 -6.00
C LEU A 587 -26.32 -12.33 -6.55
N GLN A 588 -26.67 -13.56 -6.18
CA GLN A 588 -25.99 -14.76 -6.68
C GLN A 588 -26.26 -14.99 -8.17
N PHE A 589 -27.46 -14.65 -8.66
CA PHE A 589 -27.81 -14.81 -10.07
C PHE A 589 -27.09 -13.79 -10.95
N ARG A 590 -26.92 -12.54 -10.51
CA ARG A 590 -26.08 -11.55 -11.23
C ARG A 590 -24.66 -12.05 -11.48
N HIS A 591 -24.06 -12.76 -10.52
CA HIS A 591 -22.74 -13.35 -10.74
C HIS A 591 -22.73 -14.41 -11.86
N VAL A 592 -23.84 -15.15 -12.01
CA VAL A 592 -24.03 -16.07 -13.14
C VAL A 592 -24.19 -15.29 -14.46
N GLU A 593 -24.94 -14.19 -14.45
CA GLU A 593 -25.09 -13.29 -15.61
C GLU A 593 -23.74 -12.73 -16.07
N GLU A 594 -22.93 -12.19 -15.16
CA GLU A 594 -21.59 -11.68 -15.43
C GLU A 594 -20.67 -12.76 -16.03
N THR A 595 -20.66 -13.95 -15.42
CA THR A 595 -19.84 -15.08 -15.91
C THR A 595 -20.23 -15.50 -17.33
N LEU A 596 -21.52 -15.54 -17.65
CA LEU A 596 -21.99 -15.89 -18.99
C LEU A 596 -21.76 -14.75 -20.00
N ALA A 597 -21.84 -13.50 -19.56
CA ALA A 597 -21.57 -12.34 -20.40
C ALA A 597 -20.11 -12.31 -20.89
N GLU A 598 -19.14 -12.75 -20.09
CA GLU A 598 -17.74 -12.94 -20.53
C GLU A 598 -17.61 -13.98 -21.66
N MET A 599 -18.55 -14.92 -21.75
CA MET A 599 -18.63 -15.92 -22.81
C MET A 599 -19.47 -15.44 -24.02
N GLY A 600 -20.00 -14.21 -23.96
CA GLY A 600 -20.91 -13.64 -24.97
C GLY A 600 -22.34 -14.18 -24.87
N ILE A 601 -22.75 -14.76 -23.75
CA ILE A 601 -24.10 -15.31 -23.55
C ILE A 601 -24.87 -14.40 -22.60
N LYS A 602 -26.05 -13.95 -23.01
CA LYS A 602 -26.95 -13.19 -22.12
C LYS A 602 -27.93 -14.15 -21.47
N ILE A 603 -28.15 -14.03 -20.16
CA ILE A 603 -29.22 -14.77 -19.46
C ILE A 603 -30.12 -13.79 -18.71
N GLU A 604 -31.43 -14.06 -18.72
CA GLU A 604 -32.43 -13.34 -17.94
C GLU A 604 -33.31 -14.37 -17.22
N ALA A 605 -33.70 -14.12 -15.96
CA ALA A 605 -34.57 -15.03 -15.21
C ALA A 605 -35.95 -14.44 -14.94
N SER A 606 -36.99 -15.27 -15.02
CA SER A 606 -38.34 -14.89 -14.61
C SER A 606 -38.42 -14.73 -13.07
N PRO A 607 -39.30 -13.85 -12.56
CA PRO A 607 -39.55 -13.73 -11.13
C PRO A 607 -39.88 -15.08 -10.48
N GLU A 608 -40.67 -15.92 -11.16
CA GLU A 608 -41.10 -17.23 -10.70
C GLU A 608 -39.92 -18.21 -10.55
N ALA A 609 -38.96 -18.18 -11.48
CA ALA A 609 -37.76 -19.00 -11.39
C ALA A 609 -36.88 -18.58 -10.21
N LEU A 610 -36.72 -17.27 -9.98
CA LEU A 610 -35.91 -16.75 -8.88
C LEU A 610 -36.58 -17.00 -7.51
N ASP A 611 -37.90 -16.88 -7.42
CA ASP A 611 -38.66 -17.25 -6.22
C ASP A 611 -38.53 -18.74 -5.91
N TRP A 612 -38.54 -19.59 -6.94
CA TRP A 612 -38.32 -21.03 -6.78
C TRP A 612 -36.89 -21.36 -6.32
N LEU A 613 -35.87 -20.63 -6.80
CA LEU A 613 -34.51 -20.72 -6.28
C LEU A 613 -34.43 -20.30 -4.81
N ALA A 614 -35.19 -19.29 -4.39
CA ALA A 614 -35.23 -18.86 -2.99
C ALA A 614 -35.81 -19.97 -2.10
N GLU A 615 -36.88 -20.64 -2.53
CA GLU A 615 -37.47 -21.77 -1.79
C GLU A 615 -36.52 -22.98 -1.71
N LEU A 616 -35.82 -23.32 -2.79
CA LEU A 616 -34.87 -24.45 -2.80
C LEU A 616 -33.54 -24.13 -2.11
N GLY A 617 -33.13 -22.87 -2.12
CA GLY A 617 -31.83 -22.40 -1.64
C GLY A 617 -31.78 -22.07 -0.16
N TYR A 618 -32.93 -22.07 0.52
CA TYR A 618 -33.05 -21.77 1.94
C TYR A 618 -33.31 -23.01 2.79
N ASP A 619 -32.58 -23.11 3.89
CA ASP A 619 -32.81 -24.10 4.94
C ASP A 619 -32.85 -23.38 6.31
N PRO A 620 -33.85 -23.62 7.18
CA PRO A 620 -33.93 -22.94 8.47
C PRO A 620 -32.70 -23.14 9.38
N GLN A 621 -32.00 -24.28 9.27
CA GLN A 621 -30.78 -24.58 10.04
C GLN A 621 -29.52 -24.01 9.37
N PHE A 622 -29.44 -24.06 8.04
CA PHE A 622 -28.24 -23.67 7.29
C PHE A 622 -28.32 -22.32 6.57
N GLY A 623 -29.42 -21.58 6.71
CA GLY A 623 -29.66 -20.30 6.05
C GLY A 623 -29.59 -20.42 4.53
N ALA A 624 -28.93 -19.45 3.89
CA ALA A 624 -28.74 -19.43 2.43
C ALA A 624 -27.54 -20.28 1.94
N ARG A 625 -26.88 -21.04 2.84
CA ARG A 625 -25.69 -21.84 2.49
C ARG A 625 -25.93 -22.86 1.36
N PRO A 626 -27.10 -23.51 1.24
CA PRO A 626 -27.38 -24.43 0.12
C PRO A 626 -27.49 -23.75 -1.25
N LEU A 627 -27.82 -22.44 -1.31
CA LEU A 627 -28.18 -21.74 -2.54
C LEU A 627 -27.13 -21.86 -3.64
N LYS A 628 -25.85 -21.63 -3.34
CA LYS A 628 -24.77 -21.74 -4.34
C LYS A 628 -24.71 -23.14 -4.97
N ARG A 629 -24.91 -24.18 -4.16
CA ARG A 629 -24.96 -25.57 -4.62
C ARG A 629 -26.20 -25.85 -5.46
N VAL A 630 -27.33 -25.24 -5.12
CA VAL A 630 -28.58 -25.34 -5.89
C VAL A 630 -28.41 -24.70 -7.26
N ILE A 631 -27.91 -23.46 -7.33
CA ILE A 631 -27.60 -22.76 -8.59
C ILE A 631 -26.65 -23.59 -9.44
N GLN A 632 -25.56 -24.10 -8.85
CA GLN A 632 -24.60 -24.93 -9.57
C GLN A 632 -25.27 -26.19 -10.16
N LYS A 633 -26.03 -26.93 -9.35
CA LYS A 633 -26.62 -28.20 -9.77
C LYS A 633 -27.79 -28.06 -10.74
N ARG A 634 -28.64 -27.05 -10.53
CA ARG A 634 -29.91 -26.90 -11.24
C ARG A 634 -29.82 -25.94 -12.43
N ILE A 635 -28.87 -25.01 -12.40
CA ILE A 635 -28.70 -24.00 -13.44
C ILE A 635 -27.42 -24.27 -14.23
N LEU A 636 -26.25 -24.10 -13.60
CA LEU A 636 -24.96 -24.14 -14.30
C LEU A 636 -24.68 -25.51 -14.94
N ASN A 637 -24.98 -26.60 -14.25
CA ASN A 637 -24.76 -27.94 -14.80
C ASN A 637 -25.64 -28.21 -16.04
N GLU A 638 -26.90 -27.76 -16.07
CA GLU A 638 -27.77 -27.96 -17.22
C GLU A 638 -27.36 -27.03 -18.38
N LEU A 639 -27.08 -25.76 -18.10
CA LEU A 639 -26.52 -24.83 -19.10
C LEU A 639 -25.21 -25.36 -19.70
N SER A 640 -24.32 -25.91 -18.88
CA SER A 640 -23.04 -26.44 -19.37
C SER A 640 -23.24 -27.59 -20.37
N LYS A 641 -24.25 -28.45 -20.16
CA LYS A 641 -24.60 -29.51 -21.11
C LYS A 641 -25.15 -28.95 -22.41
N ASP A 642 -26.04 -27.95 -22.33
CA ASP A 642 -26.66 -27.37 -23.52
C ASP A 642 -25.68 -26.55 -24.35
N ILE A 643 -24.72 -25.86 -23.72
CA ILE A 643 -23.58 -25.20 -24.39
C ILE A 643 -22.69 -26.24 -25.08
N LEU A 644 -22.29 -27.31 -24.38
CA LEU A 644 -21.44 -28.37 -24.96
C LEU A 644 -22.14 -29.16 -26.07
N ALA A 645 -23.47 -29.29 -25.99
CA ALA A 645 -24.29 -29.92 -27.01
C ALA A 645 -24.55 -29.01 -28.24
N GLY A 646 -24.11 -27.75 -28.21
CA GLY A 646 -24.33 -26.78 -29.30
C GLY A 646 -25.79 -26.33 -29.42
N LYS A 647 -26.58 -26.41 -28.35
CA LYS A 647 -27.96 -25.85 -28.34
C LYS A 647 -27.97 -24.35 -28.01
N ILE A 648 -26.90 -23.87 -27.38
CA ILE A 648 -26.66 -22.48 -27.01
C ILE A 648 -25.37 -22.05 -27.67
N ASP A 649 -25.45 -21.08 -28.58
CA ASP A 649 -24.31 -20.49 -29.28
C ASP A 649 -23.81 -19.22 -28.59
N LYS A 650 -22.62 -18.77 -28.97
CA LYS A 650 -22.14 -17.43 -28.63
C LYS A 650 -23.12 -16.40 -29.19
N ASP A 651 -23.45 -15.37 -28.41
CA ASP A 651 -24.48 -14.35 -28.66
C ASP A 651 -25.93 -14.77 -28.38
N SER A 652 -26.18 -15.97 -27.82
CA SER A 652 -27.53 -16.38 -27.43
C SER A 652 -28.08 -15.55 -26.27
N THR A 653 -29.39 -15.26 -26.31
CA THR A 653 -30.15 -14.71 -25.18
C THR A 653 -31.03 -15.80 -24.59
N ILE A 654 -30.69 -16.24 -23.38
CA ILE A 654 -31.37 -17.34 -22.69
C ILE A 654 -32.33 -16.75 -21.66
N LYS A 655 -33.57 -17.21 -21.66
CA LYS A 655 -34.51 -16.96 -20.57
C LYS A 655 -34.61 -18.19 -19.66
N LEU A 656 -34.29 -18.02 -18.38
CA LEU A 656 -34.54 -19.00 -17.33
C LEU A 656 -35.97 -18.81 -16.82
N ASP A 657 -36.80 -19.84 -16.96
CA ASP A 657 -38.17 -19.86 -16.47
C ASP A 657 -38.44 -21.11 -15.61
N MET A 658 -39.64 -21.21 -15.05
CA MET A 658 -40.08 -22.33 -14.24
C MET A 658 -41.40 -22.91 -14.74
N PHE A 659 -41.42 -24.22 -14.99
CA PHE A 659 -42.61 -24.97 -15.36
C PHE A 659 -42.66 -26.27 -14.56
N ASP A 660 -43.80 -26.58 -13.92
CA ASP A 660 -43.98 -27.76 -13.07
C ASP A 660 -42.85 -27.96 -12.02
N LYS A 661 -42.41 -26.87 -11.40
CA LYS A 661 -41.30 -26.85 -10.41
C LYS A 661 -39.95 -27.31 -10.98
N GLN A 662 -39.78 -27.30 -12.30
CA GLN A 662 -38.51 -27.54 -12.99
C GLN A 662 -38.06 -26.27 -13.70
N PHE A 663 -36.74 -26.03 -13.70
CA PHE A 663 -36.14 -24.94 -14.45
C PHE A 663 -36.11 -25.28 -15.94
N VAL A 664 -36.54 -24.33 -16.76
CA VAL A 664 -36.56 -24.46 -18.22
C VAL A 664 -35.75 -23.31 -18.81
N PHE A 665 -34.89 -23.63 -19.78
CA PHE A 665 -34.12 -22.66 -20.54
C PHE A 665 -34.77 -22.45 -21.90
N VAL A 666 -35.15 -21.22 -22.21
CA VAL A 666 -35.74 -20.84 -23.49
C VAL A 666 -34.72 -19.99 -24.24
N ASN A 667 -34.25 -20.47 -25.38
CA ASN A 667 -33.38 -19.68 -26.26
C ASN A 667 -34.26 -18.69 -27.05
N SER A 668 -33.94 -17.40 -26.98
CA SER A 668 -34.69 -16.30 -27.60
C SER A 668 -34.01 -15.77 -28.85
#